data_AF-A0A1V5I7E5-F1
#
_entry.id   AF-A0A1V5I7E5-F1
#
_cell.length_a   1.000
_cell.length_b   1.000
_cell.length_c   1.000
_cell.angle_alpha   90.00
_cell.angle_beta   90.00
_cell.angle_gamma   90.00
#
_symmetry.space_group_name_H-M   'P 1'
#
loop_
_entity.id
_entity.type
_entity.pdbx_description
1 polymer ?
#
loop_
_entity_poly.entity_id
_entity_poly.type
_entity_poly.pdbx_seq_one_letter_code
_entity_poly.pdbx_strand_id
1 'polypeptide(L)'
;MKKNVKVTLNGNTVYGYEGQRILDLCAECGVEVPTLCYDPHLSLHGGCSVCLVEVEGAKTLLRACANTITPGMVIKTDTERAVSARRTALELLLSDHVGDCRPPCTLACPGQGNVQGYVNLAAQGKYGESLDALHHHVTLPSCIGRVCPAPCEKVCRRRFVDDAPVSIREIKRFVGDWGINSGRMGFVPEIEENGKRVAIVGGGPAGVSAAYYLRLKGYKPVIFEKERLLGGMMRYGIPDYRLPQRVLQTEIDWLLSHGIEVRTETALGRDVSLDELRKEFDAVILAMGCWKSSPMRVAGEDLDGVVGGIDFLYDVKTNPNVKVGARVVVVGGGNTAMDAARSARRLGAEKVFVLYRRSREEMPAEDIEIVEAGEEGVEFIYLSAPKTIEGARRVERILCEKMELGEPDASGRRSPVPTGETFVLEADMVIAAIGQGTDFSGLPSDLHDGRRMKVGKDYDTALPGVFVCGDQQTGPKIAIEAIGNGHWAADSVDHYLTHGTPKKPFFYDIVREDLGPEDFTHIVRSVQEEVPHVPGETRLKMKFDEYSAGLSEEQTLRDANRCMECGCQDVFECKLRKYATTHEARPEKLAGAHIEKIEDANPYYARNLDKCILCAKCVRACDEVAGFHAIDFAKRGFESVLTPQFFHDMEHSDCTFCGLCTQVCPVGALIENRVGHWPHLEEPLIIKTTCMSCPVGCELEMNLDRGRSRIVRVTTDLDDPEAPTGGDCCVRGRYSFKGMDLDGNFDHSMNGAPVSPDEAIAAFEALASEKDAAFVVGPSLTEQEVRAIVEFAKLRAPGARISMTADAELAPHLREAARRDDIKRGAYSSLNAVSPDGIARHGESDAFLLVGTNTDEDQPVLTSWLRRAVRHKKSPLVYVGETPGLLDKGDALILRPSEGKAAWVLQALAAAIKGGEVQDAVLEGTGVSVEQIKTAAAMLGGAKKPLTLIGGAAPASEAFDAAASLNGEYLLLFKGTGSATLLASGEKIVDTAELRANANAPLIFLGATPEEAGFEAADLAGRRYAVATSKLTNLSEKAKILIPLLPWTEKDGEAVNLEGRRLVVRRGPLTAKTGRGLCSLLAEAAMPLGGKIHSNPVATE
;
A
#
# COMPACT_ATOMS: atom_id res chain seq x y z
N MET A 1 -31.84 19.36 8.16
CA MET A 1 -32.78 19.34 9.31
C MET A 1 -32.36 20.41 10.33
N LYS A 2 -33.28 20.97 11.14
CA LYS A 2 -32.91 21.96 12.17
C LYS A 2 -32.26 21.24 13.37
N LYS A 3 -31.05 21.66 13.77
CA LYS A 3 -30.37 21.13 14.97
C LYS A 3 -30.95 21.77 16.24
N ASN A 4 -31.95 21.14 16.85
CA ASN A 4 -32.70 21.65 18.01
C ASN A 4 -32.66 20.73 19.25
N VAL A 5 -32.07 19.53 19.15
CA VAL A 5 -31.94 18.60 20.28
C VAL A 5 -30.66 18.90 21.04
N LYS A 6 -30.79 19.44 22.26
CA LYS A 6 -29.67 19.76 23.14
C LYS A 6 -29.16 18.49 23.84
N VAL A 7 -27.86 18.21 23.72
CA VAL A 7 -27.15 17.06 24.32
C VAL A 7 -25.87 17.56 24.98
N THR A 8 -25.38 16.85 26.00
CA THR A 8 -24.04 17.08 26.57
C THR A 8 -23.11 15.95 26.13
N LEU A 9 -22.08 16.23 25.35
CA LEU A 9 -21.09 15.27 24.85
C LEU A 9 -19.72 15.58 25.47
N ASN A 10 -19.19 14.65 26.28
CA ASN A 10 -17.90 14.80 26.98
C ASN A 10 -17.78 16.13 27.76
N GLY A 11 -18.89 16.56 28.38
CA GLY A 11 -18.98 17.82 29.13
C GLY A 11 -19.31 19.05 28.29
N ASN A 12 -19.27 18.96 26.96
CA ASN A 12 -19.59 20.06 26.06
C ASN A 12 -21.07 20.03 25.64
N THR A 13 -21.73 21.19 25.63
CA THR A 13 -23.09 21.30 25.10
C THR A 13 -23.04 21.30 23.57
N VAL A 14 -23.75 20.35 22.94
CA VAL A 14 -23.86 20.22 21.49
C VAL A 14 -25.32 20.11 21.07
N TYR A 15 -25.60 20.36 19.79
CA TYR A 15 -26.95 20.35 19.23
C TYR A 15 -27.03 19.40 18.05
N GLY A 16 -27.97 18.47 18.11
CA GLY A 16 -28.31 17.55 17.02
C GLY A 16 -29.74 17.71 16.55
N TYR A 17 -30.22 16.81 15.71
CA TYR A 17 -31.61 16.77 15.25
C TYR A 17 -32.35 15.52 15.75
N GLU A 18 -33.68 15.57 15.78
CA GLU A 18 -34.50 14.44 16.23
C GLU A 18 -34.26 13.21 15.35
N GLY A 19 -34.04 12.04 15.97
CA GLY A 19 -33.72 10.80 15.27
C GLY A 19 -32.25 10.61 14.86
N GLN A 20 -31.38 11.61 15.09
CA GLN A 20 -29.94 11.46 14.85
C GLN A 20 -29.33 10.39 15.77
N ARG A 21 -28.49 9.50 15.23
CA ARG A 21 -27.80 8.50 16.06
C ARG A 21 -26.73 9.17 16.91
N ILE A 22 -26.43 8.59 18.07
CA ILE A 22 -25.34 9.07 18.93
C ILE A 22 -24.02 9.08 18.17
N LEU A 23 -23.76 8.04 17.36
CA LEU A 23 -22.54 7.94 16.56
C LEU A 23 -22.39 9.08 15.56
N ASP A 24 -23.46 9.42 14.84
CA ASP A 24 -23.45 10.50 13.84
C ASP A 24 -23.24 11.86 14.51
N LEU A 25 -23.87 12.11 15.66
CA LEU A 25 -23.62 13.32 16.45
C LEU A 25 -22.15 13.41 16.90
N CYS A 26 -21.56 12.30 17.36
CA CYS A 26 -20.15 12.28 17.77
C CYS A 26 -19.24 12.64 16.59
N ALA A 27 -19.46 12.02 15.42
CA ALA A 27 -18.69 12.30 14.21
C ALA A 27 -18.79 13.77 13.78
N GLU A 28 -19.99 14.36 13.77
CA GLU A 28 -20.20 15.79 13.46
C GLU A 28 -19.50 16.73 14.45
N CYS A 29 -19.27 16.29 15.69
CA CYS A 29 -18.57 17.06 16.71
C CYS A 29 -17.06 16.78 16.75
N GLY A 30 -16.51 15.99 15.82
CA GLY A 30 -15.11 15.60 15.80
C GLY A 30 -14.71 14.61 16.91
N VAL A 31 -15.66 13.89 17.49
CA VAL A 31 -15.41 12.86 18.50
C VAL A 31 -15.42 11.49 17.84
N GLU A 32 -14.24 10.87 17.73
CA GLU A 32 -14.11 9.52 17.15
C GLU A 32 -14.68 8.47 18.12
N VAL A 33 -15.73 7.75 17.68
CA VAL A 33 -16.22 6.54 18.34
C VAL A 33 -15.90 5.34 17.44
N PRO A 34 -15.11 4.37 17.92
CA PRO A 34 -14.58 3.31 17.06
C PRO A 34 -15.67 2.36 16.54
N THR A 35 -15.57 2.00 15.26
CA THR A 35 -16.53 1.08 14.60
C THR A 35 -15.85 0.18 13.58
N LEU A 36 -16.26 -1.10 13.56
CA LEU A 36 -15.79 -2.08 12.56
C LEU A 36 -16.90 -2.50 11.60
N CYS A 37 -18.13 -2.70 12.10
CA CYS A 37 -19.27 -3.11 11.28
C CYS A 37 -20.18 -1.96 10.83
N TYR A 38 -19.93 -0.73 11.27
CA TYR A 38 -20.76 0.43 10.91
C TYR A 38 -20.30 1.04 9.60
N ASP A 39 -21.26 1.40 8.76
CA ASP A 39 -21.08 2.15 7.54
C ASP A 39 -22.34 3.01 7.35
N PRO A 40 -22.23 4.32 7.08
CA PRO A 40 -23.40 5.20 6.98
C PRO A 40 -24.32 4.82 5.79
N HIS A 41 -23.78 4.16 4.77
CA HIS A 41 -24.51 3.74 3.57
C HIS A 41 -25.24 2.41 3.70
N LEU A 42 -25.05 1.70 4.82
CA LEU A 42 -25.57 0.35 5.03
C LEU A 42 -26.58 0.32 6.17
N SER A 43 -27.51 -0.64 6.10
CA SER A 43 -28.42 -0.97 7.19
C SER A 43 -27.65 -1.32 8.47
N LEU A 44 -28.26 -1.10 9.63
CA LEU A 44 -27.61 -1.32 10.92
C LEU A 44 -27.39 -2.81 11.19
N HIS A 45 -26.13 -3.24 11.32
CA HIS A 45 -25.78 -4.59 11.78
C HIS A 45 -25.54 -4.67 13.29
N GLY A 46 -24.74 -3.74 13.83
CA GLY A 46 -24.50 -3.63 15.26
C GLY A 46 -23.70 -4.78 15.91
N GLY A 47 -23.13 -5.75 15.18
CA GLY A 47 -22.45 -6.92 15.75
C GLY A 47 -21.13 -6.65 16.48
N CYS A 48 -20.28 -5.73 15.99
CA CYS A 48 -18.89 -5.62 16.49
C CYS A 48 -18.74 -5.11 17.93
N SER A 49 -19.74 -4.40 18.47
CA SER A 49 -19.73 -3.87 19.85
C SER A 49 -18.59 -2.89 20.22
N VAL A 50 -17.83 -2.40 19.25
CA VAL A 50 -16.73 -1.45 19.53
C VAL A 50 -17.23 -0.01 19.75
N CYS A 51 -18.44 0.32 19.29
CA CYS A 51 -19.03 1.67 19.43
C CYS A 51 -19.75 1.93 20.77
N LEU A 52 -19.42 1.18 21.82
CA LEU A 52 -20.09 1.31 23.12
C LEU A 52 -19.74 2.66 23.78
N VAL A 53 -20.74 3.39 24.27
CA VAL A 53 -20.59 4.66 24.99
C VAL A 53 -21.37 4.61 26.30
N GLU A 54 -20.99 5.44 27.26
CA GLU A 54 -21.73 5.61 28.50
C GLU A 54 -22.70 6.79 28.40
N VAL A 55 -23.95 6.57 28.82
CA VAL A 55 -24.98 7.61 28.88
C VAL A 55 -25.50 7.69 30.32
N GLU A 56 -25.52 8.89 30.90
CA GLU A 56 -25.97 9.06 32.29
C GLU A 56 -27.43 8.62 32.44
N GLY A 57 -27.72 7.85 33.50
CA GLY A 57 -29.04 7.26 33.74
C GLY A 57 -29.30 5.94 33.00
N ALA A 58 -28.48 5.55 32.01
CA ALA A 58 -28.58 4.25 31.37
C ALA A 58 -27.99 3.14 32.26
N LYS A 59 -28.68 1.99 32.37
CA LYS A 59 -28.21 0.85 33.17
C LYS A 59 -26.99 0.16 32.53
N THR A 60 -26.96 0.10 31.21
CA THR A 60 -25.91 -0.54 30.41
C THR A 60 -25.24 0.48 29.50
N LEU A 61 -24.04 0.13 29.01
CA LEU A 61 -23.44 0.87 27.90
C LEU A 61 -24.35 0.76 26.67
N LEU A 62 -24.44 1.84 25.91
CA LEU A 62 -25.27 1.91 24.71
C LEU A 62 -24.39 1.81 23.46
N ARG A 63 -24.90 1.15 22.42
CA ARG A 63 -24.26 1.14 21.10
C ARG A 63 -24.54 2.48 20.43
N ALA A 64 -23.50 3.28 20.20
CA ALA A 64 -23.65 4.60 19.58
C ALA A 64 -24.29 4.51 18.17
N CYS A 65 -24.02 3.43 17.42
CA CYS A 65 -24.55 3.23 16.07
C CYS A 65 -26.05 2.88 16.02
N ALA A 66 -26.64 2.45 17.14
CA ALA A 66 -28.01 1.94 17.18
C ALA A 66 -28.99 2.84 17.96
N ASN A 67 -28.48 3.72 18.81
CA ASN A 67 -29.29 4.56 19.69
C ASN A 67 -29.31 6.00 19.19
N THR A 68 -30.48 6.64 19.28
CA THR A 68 -30.68 8.04 18.88
C THR A 68 -30.56 8.98 20.07
N ILE A 69 -30.22 10.24 19.78
CA ILE A 69 -30.09 11.28 20.78
C ILE A 69 -31.47 11.72 21.29
N THR A 70 -31.56 12.08 22.57
CA THR A 70 -32.77 12.63 23.19
C THR A 70 -32.44 13.93 23.92
N PRO A 71 -33.41 14.86 24.08
CA PRO A 71 -33.17 16.12 24.78
C PRO A 71 -32.65 15.90 26.20
N GLY A 72 -31.54 16.58 26.53
CA GLY A 72 -30.90 16.49 27.85
C GLY A 72 -30.02 15.27 28.07
N MET A 73 -29.83 14.41 27.06
CA MET A 73 -28.93 13.26 27.14
C MET A 73 -27.49 13.70 27.45
N VAL A 74 -26.79 12.97 28.33
CA VAL A 74 -25.39 13.19 28.67
C VAL A 74 -24.58 11.97 28.23
N ILE A 75 -23.69 12.15 27.27
CA ILE A 75 -22.92 11.10 26.59
C ILE A 75 -21.45 11.26 26.95
N LYS A 76 -20.81 10.17 27.38
CA LYS A 76 -19.39 10.09 27.70
C LYS A 76 -18.77 8.97 26.85
N THR A 77 -17.81 9.32 26.01
CA THR A 77 -17.22 8.37 25.06
C THR A 77 -16.05 7.59 25.64
N ASP A 78 -15.25 8.18 26.53
CA ASP A 78 -13.95 7.61 26.94
C ASP A 78 -13.87 7.35 28.45
N THR A 79 -14.98 6.89 29.02
CA THR A 79 -15.00 6.39 30.41
C THR A 79 -14.21 5.09 30.52
N GLU A 80 -13.58 4.84 31.66
CA GLU A 80 -12.85 3.58 31.93
C GLU A 80 -13.73 2.35 31.64
N ARG A 81 -15.02 2.45 32.00
CA ARG A 81 -16.03 1.43 31.74
C ARG A 81 -16.27 1.21 30.24
N ALA A 82 -16.45 2.27 29.45
CA ALA A 82 -16.63 2.16 28.01
C ALA A 82 -15.37 1.60 27.33
N VAL A 83 -14.19 2.15 27.64
CA VAL A 83 -12.90 1.70 27.10
C VAL A 83 -12.63 0.23 27.42
N SER A 84 -12.90 -0.21 28.66
CA SER A 84 -12.75 -1.62 29.04
C SER A 84 -13.68 -2.54 28.24
N ALA A 85 -14.94 -2.15 28.04
CA ALA A 85 -15.88 -2.96 27.26
C ALA A 85 -15.49 -3.04 25.78
N ARG A 86 -15.00 -1.93 25.20
CA ARG A 86 -14.47 -1.90 23.82
C ARG A 86 -13.25 -2.80 23.68
N ARG A 87 -12.33 -2.77 24.65
CA ARG A 87 -11.16 -3.66 24.70
C ARG A 87 -11.59 -5.13 24.68
N THR A 88 -12.52 -5.53 25.54
CA THR A 88 -13.04 -6.91 25.56
C THR A 88 -13.69 -7.30 24.23
N ALA A 89 -14.45 -6.40 23.60
CA ALA A 89 -15.02 -6.66 22.28
C ALA A 89 -13.94 -6.89 21.22
N LEU A 90 -12.86 -6.10 21.22
CA LEU A 90 -11.72 -6.27 20.33
C LEU A 90 -10.98 -7.59 20.61
N GLU A 91 -10.75 -7.93 21.87
CA GLU A 91 -10.11 -9.19 22.28
C GLU A 91 -10.89 -10.42 21.77
N LEU A 92 -12.23 -10.38 21.79
CA LEU A 92 -13.09 -11.43 21.22
C LEU A 92 -13.03 -11.50 19.69
N LEU A 93 -12.94 -10.36 19.00
CA LEU A 93 -12.83 -10.35 17.54
C LEU A 93 -11.45 -10.85 17.08
N LEU A 94 -10.41 -10.58 17.87
CA LEU A 94 -9.04 -11.00 17.60
C LEU A 94 -8.80 -12.49 17.90
N SER A 95 -9.56 -13.11 18.82
CA SER A 95 -9.33 -14.50 19.21
C SER A 95 -9.55 -15.53 18.10
N ASP A 96 -10.24 -15.15 17.02
CA ASP A 96 -10.50 -15.98 15.83
C ASP A 96 -10.07 -15.27 14.52
N HIS A 97 -9.27 -14.20 14.64
CA HIS A 97 -8.65 -13.51 13.51
C HIS A 97 -7.20 -13.98 13.40
N VAL A 98 -6.87 -14.62 12.28
CA VAL A 98 -5.59 -15.27 12.09
C VAL A 98 -4.91 -14.73 10.81
N GLY A 99 -3.66 -14.30 10.95
CA GLY A 99 -2.85 -13.76 9.86
C GLY A 99 -1.75 -12.82 10.36
N ASP A 100 -0.60 -12.79 9.69
CA ASP A 100 0.49 -11.89 10.10
C ASP A 100 0.16 -10.43 9.78
N CYS A 101 0.05 -9.59 10.81
CA CYS A 101 -0.12 -8.15 10.60
C CYS A 101 1.11 -7.54 9.93
N ARG A 102 2.29 -7.82 10.49
CA ARG A 102 3.59 -7.39 9.97
C ARG A 102 4.48 -8.61 9.77
N PRO A 103 5.39 -8.61 8.79
CA PRO A 103 6.22 -9.78 8.50
C PRO A 103 7.19 -10.05 9.66
N PRO A 104 7.55 -11.33 9.91
CA PRO A 104 8.37 -11.72 11.07
C PRO A 104 9.73 -11.01 11.07
N CYS A 105 10.32 -10.76 9.91
CA CYS A 105 11.58 -10.04 9.78
C CYS A 105 11.52 -8.58 10.28
N THR A 106 10.35 -7.92 10.18
CA THR A 106 10.12 -6.58 10.76
C THR A 106 10.00 -6.66 12.27
N LEU A 107 9.26 -7.64 12.79
CA LEU A 107 9.06 -7.83 14.24
C LEU A 107 10.35 -8.23 14.97
N ALA A 108 11.21 -9.03 14.33
CA ALA A 108 12.51 -9.41 14.87
C ALA A 108 13.56 -8.30 14.80
N CYS A 109 13.33 -7.24 14.00
CA CYS A 109 14.22 -6.08 13.98
C CYS A 109 13.99 -5.25 15.25
N PRO A 110 15.00 -5.02 16.10
CA PRO A 110 14.83 -4.21 17.32
C PRO A 110 14.39 -2.76 17.04
N GLY A 111 14.78 -2.21 15.89
CA GLY A 111 14.32 -0.91 15.40
C GLY A 111 12.94 -0.94 14.75
N GLN A 112 12.32 -2.11 14.61
CA GLN A 112 11.06 -2.36 13.86
C GLN A 112 11.09 -1.80 12.43
N GLY A 113 12.26 -1.84 11.78
CA GLY A 113 12.41 -1.41 10.40
C GLY A 113 11.50 -2.16 9.45
N ASN A 114 10.85 -1.47 8.51
CA ASN A 114 9.93 -2.07 7.56
C ASN A 114 10.66 -2.90 6.48
N VAL A 115 11.06 -4.11 6.86
CA VAL A 115 11.87 -5.01 6.02
C VAL A 115 11.21 -5.30 4.69
N GLN A 116 9.94 -5.68 4.69
CA GLN A 116 9.24 -6.00 3.45
C GLN A 116 9.14 -4.78 2.52
N GLY A 117 8.84 -3.60 3.05
CA GLY A 117 8.71 -2.41 2.21
C GLY A 117 10.00 -2.00 1.52
N TYR A 118 11.11 -1.83 2.24
CA TYR A 118 12.36 -1.40 1.59
C TYR A 118 12.95 -2.48 0.69
N VAL A 119 12.79 -3.77 1.02
CA VAL A 119 13.21 -4.87 0.14
C VAL A 119 12.38 -4.88 -1.14
N ASN A 120 11.05 -4.75 -1.04
CA ASN A 120 10.18 -4.71 -2.21
C ASN A 120 10.47 -3.49 -3.11
N LEU A 121 10.74 -2.31 -2.53
CA LEU A 121 11.17 -1.14 -3.30
C LEU A 121 12.52 -1.35 -3.98
N ALA A 122 13.46 -2.01 -3.30
CA ALA A 122 14.75 -2.38 -3.89
C ALA A 122 14.59 -3.39 -5.03
N ALA A 123 13.66 -4.35 -4.92
CA ALA A 123 13.33 -5.31 -5.99
C ALA A 123 12.81 -4.62 -7.27
N GLN A 124 12.24 -3.42 -7.13
CA GLN A 124 11.74 -2.57 -8.21
C GLN A 124 12.76 -1.54 -8.71
N GLY A 125 13.98 -1.49 -8.17
CA GLY A 125 14.97 -0.45 -8.49
C GLY A 125 14.65 0.93 -7.93
N LYS A 126 13.65 1.05 -7.05
CA LYS A 126 13.20 2.31 -6.43
C LYS A 126 14.02 2.63 -5.18
N TYR A 127 15.33 2.81 -5.34
CA TYR A 127 16.25 2.94 -4.20
C TYR A 127 16.04 4.21 -3.35
N GLY A 128 15.62 5.32 -3.95
CA GLY A 128 15.27 6.54 -3.19
C GLY A 128 14.09 6.32 -2.25
N GLU A 129 12.99 5.75 -2.76
CA GLU A 129 11.83 5.38 -1.96
C GLU A 129 12.18 4.31 -0.92
N SER A 130 13.03 3.35 -1.28
CA SER A 130 13.54 2.31 -0.37
C SER A 130 14.35 2.92 0.80
N LEU A 131 15.16 3.95 0.53
CA LEU A 131 15.92 4.68 1.54
C LEU A 131 15.00 5.49 2.45
N ASP A 132 14.01 6.19 1.90
CA ASP A 132 13.00 6.90 2.69
C ASP A 132 12.26 5.92 3.62
N ALA A 133 11.86 4.76 3.09
CA ALA A 133 11.25 3.67 3.85
C ALA A 133 12.12 3.18 5.02
N LEU A 134 13.44 3.13 4.84
CA LEU A 134 14.40 2.80 5.90
C LEU A 134 14.45 3.89 6.97
N HIS A 135 14.54 5.17 6.58
CA HIS A 135 14.67 6.30 7.50
C HIS A 135 13.48 6.51 8.44
N HIS A 136 12.31 5.90 8.17
CA HIS A 136 11.21 5.88 9.14
C HIS A 136 11.58 5.20 10.47
N HIS A 137 12.46 4.18 10.46
CA HIS A 137 12.76 3.35 11.64
C HIS A 137 14.26 3.07 11.86
N VAL A 138 15.06 3.22 10.81
CA VAL A 138 16.49 2.92 10.79
C VAL A 138 17.22 4.15 10.29
N THR A 139 17.74 4.96 11.21
CA THR A 139 18.34 6.27 10.92
C THR A 139 19.73 6.22 10.29
N LEU A 140 20.41 5.06 10.33
CA LEU A 140 21.78 4.86 9.85
C LEU A 140 21.86 3.57 8.99
N PRO A 141 21.07 3.46 7.90
CA PRO A 141 20.91 2.21 7.15
C PRO A 141 22.23 1.65 6.60
N SER A 142 23.12 2.49 6.08
CA SER A 142 24.42 2.07 5.54
C SER A 142 25.36 1.55 6.63
N CYS A 143 25.40 2.20 7.79
CA CYS A 143 26.13 1.70 8.97
C CYS A 143 25.55 0.37 9.47
N ILE A 144 24.23 0.29 9.64
CA ILE A 144 23.55 -0.92 10.15
C ILE A 144 23.67 -2.07 9.16
N GLY A 145 23.68 -1.81 7.85
CA GLY A 145 23.96 -2.81 6.82
C GLY A 145 25.33 -3.47 6.95
N ARG A 146 26.31 -2.82 7.62
CA ARG A 146 27.65 -3.38 7.85
C ARG A 146 27.77 -4.16 9.15
N VAL A 147 27.18 -3.64 10.24
CA VAL A 147 27.50 -4.12 11.60
C VAL A 147 26.38 -4.96 12.25
N CYS A 148 25.21 -5.03 11.62
CA CYS A 148 24.06 -5.73 12.20
C CYS A 148 24.22 -7.27 12.14
N PRO A 149 23.87 -8.01 13.21
CA PRO A 149 23.83 -9.47 13.23
C PRO A 149 22.58 -10.06 12.54
N ALA A 150 21.86 -9.25 11.77
CA ALA A 150 20.69 -9.62 10.96
C ALA A 150 19.64 -10.51 11.68
N PRO A 151 19.07 -10.11 12.83
CA PRO A 151 18.02 -10.90 13.49
C PRO A 151 16.79 -11.11 12.58
N CYS A 152 16.54 -10.17 11.67
CA CYS A 152 15.51 -10.26 10.64
C CYS A 152 15.69 -11.44 9.68
N GLU A 153 16.92 -11.86 9.39
CA GLU A 153 17.22 -12.99 8.49
C GLU A 153 17.07 -14.35 9.18
N LYS A 154 17.18 -14.37 10.52
CA LYS A 154 17.00 -15.59 11.34
C LYS A 154 15.56 -16.09 11.32
N VAL A 155 14.61 -15.17 11.20
CA VAL A 155 13.16 -15.45 11.16
C VAL A 155 12.55 -15.35 9.76
N CYS A 156 13.38 -15.18 8.72
CA CYS A 156 12.90 -15.04 7.35
C CYS A 156 12.30 -16.37 6.87
N ARG A 157 10.99 -16.38 6.58
CA ARG A 157 10.27 -17.57 6.09
C ARG A 157 10.74 -18.06 4.72
N ARG A 158 11.54 -17.28 3.99
CA ARG A 158 12.15 -17.76 2.74
C ARG A 158 12.97 -19.04 2.96
N ARG A 159 13.47 -19.26 4.18
CA ARG A 159 14.13 -20.50 4.64
C ARG A 159 13.25 -21.75 4.63
N PHE A 160 11.93 -21.60 4.52
CA PHE A 160 11.01 -22.72 4.36
C PHE A 160 10.97 -23.21 2.90
N VAL A 161 11.35 -22.36 1.95
CA VAL A 161 11.37 -22.66 0.51
C VAL A 161 12.79 -22.95 0.04
N ASP A 162 13.71 -22.04 0.35
CA ASP A 162 15.13 -22.12 0.04
C ASP A 162 15.92 -22.54 1.30
N ASP A 163 17.18 -22.92 1.14
CA ASP A 163 18.06 -23.19 2.29
C ASP A 163 18.66 -21.90 2.90
N ALA A 164 18.18 -20.73 2.45
CA ALA A 164 18.75 -19.42 2.72
C ALA A 164 17.66 -18.32 2.83
N PRO A 165 17.88 -17.27 3.67
CA PRO A 165 16.96 -16.14 3.77
C PRO A 165 17.13 -15.21 2.56
N VAL A 166 16.29 -14.17 2.47
CA VAL A 166 16.63 -12.96 1.70
C VAL A 166 17.80 -12.24 2.39
N SER A 167 18.76 -11.72 1.64
CA SER A 167 19.94 -10.96 2.11
C SER A 167 19.56 -9.55 2.59
N ILE A 168 18.64 -9.47 3.54
CA ILE A 168 18.03 -8.24 4.08
C ILE A 168 19.09 -7.24 4.58
N ARG A 169 20.18 -7.73 5.20
CA ARG A 169 21.27 -6.89 5.68
C ARG A 169 22.03 -6.26 4.51
N GLU A 170 22.39 -7.04 3.50
CA GLU A 170 23.14 -6.54 2.34
C GLU A 170 22.29 -5.64 1.44
N ILE A 171 20.99 -5.93 1.27
CA ILE A 171 20.07 -5.03 0.55
C ILE A 171 19.98 -3.68 1.27
N LYS A 172 19.88 -3.67 2.61
CA LYS A 172 19.90 -2.43 3.39
C LYS A 172 21.21 -1.66 3.20
N ARG A 173 22.34 -2.36 3.21
CA ARG A 173 23.65 -1.77 2.95
C ARG A 173 23.71 -1.13 1.56
N PHE A 174 23.30 -1.86 0.54
CA PHE A 174 23.26 -1.38 -0.85
C PHE A 174 22.43 -0.10 -0.97
N VAL A 175 21.21 -0.08 -0.41
CA VAL A 175 20.31 1.08 -0.48
C VAL A 175 20.91 2.30 0.24
N GLY A 176 21.49 2.10 1.43
CA GLY A 176 22.19 3.16 2.15
C GLY A 176 23.42 3.70 1.39
N ASP A 177 24.23 2.80 0.81
CA ASP A 177 25.40 3.17 0.01
C ASP A 177 25.00 3.88 -1.30
N TRP A 178 23.89 3.48 -1.92
CA TRP A 178 23.31 4.19 -3.06
C TRP A 178 22.95 5.62 -2.69
N GLY A 179 22.33 5.85 -1.53
CA GLY A 179 22.01 7.19 -1.03
C GLY A 179 23.25 8.06 -0.85
N ILE A 180 24.30 7.51 -0.22
CA ILE A 180 25.58 8.19 -0.01
C ILE A 180 26.24 8.54 -1.36
N ASN A 181 26.38 7.54 -2.24
CA ASN A 181 27.13 7.69 -3.49
C ASN A 181 26.42 8.58 -4.52
N SER A 182 25.08 8.59 -4.51
CA SER A 182 24.28 9.47 -5.38
C SER A 182 24.11 10.89 -4.82
N GLY A 183 24.51 11.13 -3.56
CA GLY A 183 24.23 12.39 -2.87
C GLY A 183 22.74 12.60 -2.55
N ARG A 184 21.95 11.52 -2.54
CA ARG A 184 20.49 11.54 -2.33
C ARG A 184 20.14 10.77 -1.06
N MET A 185 20.53 11.30 0.09
CA MET A 185 20.26 10.71 1.41
C MET A 185 18.79 10.84 1.87
N GLY A 186 17.90 11.37 1.04
CA GLY A 186 16.48 11.56 1.38
C GLY A 186 16.11 13.03 1.62
N PHE A 187 14.81 13.30 1.60
CA PHE A 187 14.25 14.65 1.76
C PHE A 187 14.33 15.14 3.22
N VAL A 188 14.78 16.38 3.41
CA VAL A 188 14.76 17.07 4.71
C VAL A 188 13.55 18.00 4.73
N PRO A 189 12.50 17.70 5.51
CA PRO A 189 11.30 18.52 5.55
C PRO A 189 11.53 19.86 6.24
N GLU A 190 10.74 20.87 5.87
CA GLU A 190 10.55 22.04 6.72
C GLU A 190 9.81 21.61 7.99
N ILE A 191 10.37 21.94 9.16
CA ILE A 191 9.86 21.51 10.46
C ILE A 191 9.39 22.73 11.25
N GLU A 192 8.11 22.76 11.59
CA GLU A 192 7.53 23.76 12.49
C GLU A 192 7.97 23.49 13.94
N GLU A 193 8.50 24.51 14.62
CA GLU A 193 8.95 24.36 16.00
C GLU A 193 7.76 24.43 16.98
N ASN A 194 7.68 23.46 17.89
CA ASN A 194 6.64 23.40 18.93
C ASN A 194 6.99 24.21 20.20
N GLY A 195 8.11 24.92 20.18
CA GLY A 195 8.60 25.79 21.27
C GLY A 195 9.29 25.09 22.44
N LYS A 196 9.38 23.75 22.44
CA LYS A 196 9.99 22.96 23.52
C LYS A 196 11.39 22.45 23.16
N ARG A 197 12.24 22.28 24.19
CA ARG A 197 13.65 21.90 24.06
C ARG A 197 13.94 20.64 24.85
N VAL A 198 14.73 19.73 24.27
CA VAL A 198 15.12 18.47 24.89
C VAL A 198 16.64 18.32 24.89
N ALA A 199 17.24 18.04 26.05
CA ALA A 199 18.67 17.73 26.15
C ALA A 199 18.89 16.23 25.94
N ILE A 200 19.91 15.87 25.17
CA ILE A 200 20.30 14.48 24.91
C ILE A 200 21.76 14.34 25.29
N VAL A 201 22.08 13.49 26.26
CA VAL A 201 23.44 13.29 26.76
C VAL A 201 24.01 12.01 26.14
N GLY A 202 24.94 12.17 25.21
CA GLY A 202 25.54 11.10 24.43
C GLY A 202 25.13 11.16 22.96
N GLY A 203 26.11 11.27 22.08
CA GLY A 203 25.98 11.33 20.62
C GLY A 203 26.14 9.98 19.93
N GLY A 204 25.90 8.87 20.64
CA GLY A 204 25.89 7.51 20.07
C GLY A 204 24.64 7.20 19.23
N PRO A 205 24.51 5.98 18.69
CA PRO A 205 23.38 5.59 17.84
C PRO A 205 22.00 5.85 18.48
N ALA A 206 21.85 5.63 19.80
CA ALA A 206 20.60 5.94 20.51
C ALA A 206 20.32 7.44 20.60
N GLY A 207 21.33 8.25 20.92
CA GLY A 207 21.18 9.69 21.08
C GLY A 207 20.89 10.42 19.77
N VAL A 208 21.61 10.09 18.69
CA VAL A 208 21.35 10.67 17.36
C VAL A 208 19.99 10.26 16.82
N SER A 209 19.58 9.00 17.07
CA SER A 209 18.23 8.52 16.72
C SER A 209 17.15 9.29 17.50
N ALA A 210 17.28 9.41 18.82
CA ALA A 210 16.33 10.16 19.65
C ALA A 210 16.22 11.63 19.21
N ALA A 211 17.36 12.26 18.89
CA ALA A 211 17.40 13.63 18.40
C ALA A 211 16.64 13.79 17.07
N TYR A 212 16.86 12.87 16.13
CA TYR A 212 16.18 12.88 14.84
C TYR A 212 14.65 12.79 15.00
N TYR A 213 14.15 11.82 15.75
CA TYR A 213 12.70 11.66 15.94
C TYR A 213 12.04 12.80 16.73
N LEU A 214 12.71 13.34 17.75
CA LEU A 214 12.25 14.54 18.43
C LEU A 214 12.22 15.74 17.48
N ARG A 215 13.22 15.86 16.60
CA ARG A 215 13.28 16.95 15.65
C ARG A 215 12.13 16.89 14.64
N LEU A 216 11.79 15.71 14.12
CA LEU A 216 10.64 15.52 13.23
C LEU A 216 9.29 15.90 13.89
N LYS A 217 9.19 15.84 15.22
CA LYS A 217 8.01 16.25 16.00
C LYS A 217 7.99 17.75 16.37
N GLY A 218 8.93 18.53 15.84
CA GLY A 218 9.02 19.99 16.06
C GLY A 218 9.79 20.42 17.30
N TYR A 219 10.37 19.49 18.07
CA TYR A 219 11.21 19.87 19.21
C TYR A 219 12.54 20.44 18.73
N LYS A 220 13.21 21.20 19.62
CA LYS A 220 14.60 21.63 19.44
C LYS A 220 15.55 20.79 20.32
N PRO A 221 16.03 19.63 19.83
CA PRO A 221 16.97 18.79 20.56
C PRO A 221 18.38 19.39 20.56
N VAL A 222 19.08 19.23 21.68
CA VAL A 222 20.51 19.56 21.82
C VAL A 222 21.26 18.33 22.31
N ILE A 223 22.20 17.85 21.50
CA ILE A 223 23.07 16.72 21.86
C ILE A 223 24.32 17.24 22.58
N PHE A 224 24.61 16.69 23.76
CA PHE A 224 25.84 16.90 24.52
C PHE A 224 26.71 15.65 24.39
N GLU A 225 27.87 15.76 23.75
CA GLU A 225 28.78 14.64 23.48
C GLU A 225 30.13 14.90 24.15
N LYS A 226 30.65 13.91 24.88
CA LYS A 226 31.94 13.98 25.58
C LYS A 226 33.11 14.09 24.60
N GLU A 227 33.00 13.41 23.47
CA GLU A 227 34.04 13.34 22.45
C GLU A 227 33.93 14.45 21.38
N ARG A 228 34.94 14.53 20.52
CA ARG A 228 35.01 15.51 19.43
C ARG A 228 33.98 15.27 18.31
N LEU A 229 33.57 14.02 18.07
CA LEU A 229 32.69 13.64 16.98
C LEU A 229 31.57 12.72 17.48
N LEU A 230 30.37 12.86 16.91
CA LEU A 230 29.22 11.99 17.20
C LEU A 230 29.41 10.59 16.61
N GLY A 231 28.77 9.58 17.19
CA GLY A 231 28.74 8.21 16.70
C GLY A 231 28.97 7.17 17.80
N GLY A 232 29.44 7.58 18.98
CA GLY A 232 29.65 6.71 20.14
C GLY A 232 30.48 5.46 19.79
N MET A 233 30.08 4.29 20.30
CA MET A 233 30.80 3.03 20.05
C MET A 233 30.91 2.66 18.55
N MET A 234 30.00 3.13 17.68
CA MET A 234 30.17 2.91 16.25
C MET A 234 31.36 3.67 15.67
N ARG A 235 31.65 4.86 16.22
CA ARG A 235 32.83 5.64 15.84
C ARG A 235 34.09 5.16 16.54
N TYR A 236 33.99 4.91 17.84
CA TYR A 236 35.15 4.78 18.71
C TYR A 236 35.45 3.32 19.12
N GLY A 237 34.58 2.37 18.81
CA GLY A 237 34.77 0.95 19.13
C GLY A 237 34.88 0.06 17.89
N ILE A 238 34.05 0.28 16.87
CA ILE A 238 34.03 -0.56 15.67
C ILE A 238 35.20 -0.17 14.74
N PRO A 239 36.06 -1.12 14.31
CA PRO A 239 37.18 -0.83 13.41
C PRO A 239 36.75 -0.36 12.01
N ASP A 240 37.60 0.46 11.36
CA ASP A 240 37.28 1.08 10.06
C ASP A 240 37.13 0.11 8.89
N TYR A 241 37.79 -1.06 8.96
CA TYR A 241 37.63 -2.11 7.96
C TYR A 241 36.22 -2.72 7.95
N ARG A 242 35.46 -2.58 9.05
CA ARG A 242 34.04 -2.98 9.16
C ARG A 242 33.11 -1.81 8.98
N LEU A 243 33.43 -0.66 9.59
CA LEU A 243 32.61 0.54 9.54
C LEU A 243 33.44 1.78 9.21
N PRO A 244 33.52 2.16 7.93
CA PRO A 244 34.28 3.33 7.52
C PRO A 244 33.75 4.63 8.13
N GLN A 245 34.66 5.47 8.64
CA GLN A 245 34.27 6.74 9.27
C GLN A 245 33.56 7.70 8.31
N ARG A 246 33.89 7.67 7.02
CA ARG A 246 33.21 8.50 6.00
C ARG A 246 31.73 8.16 5.88
N VAL A 247 31.38 6.88 5.98
CA VAL A 247 30.00 6.38 5.88
C VAL A 247 29.22 6.87 7.09
N LEU A 248 29.75 6.61 8.28
CA LEU A 248 29.14 7.07 9.54
C LEU A 248 28.97 8.59 9.59
N GLN A 249 29.99 9.34 9.16
CA GLN A 249 29.92 10.79 9.14
C GLN A 249 28.83 11.30 8.20
N THR A 250 28.73 10.73 7.00
CA THR A 250 27.73 11.16 5.99
C THR A 250 26.30 10.98 6.50
N GLU A 251 26.00 9.83 7.12
CA GLU A 251 24.66 9.59 7.67
C GLU A 251 24.36 10.49 8.87
N ILE A 252 25.34 10.73 9.77
CA ILE A 252 25.19 11.67 10.88
C ILE A 252 24.95 13.09 10.35
N ASP A 253 25.72 13.56 9.37
CA ASP A 253 25.57 14.90 8.81
C ASP A 253 24.17 15.10 8.20
N TRP A 254 23.63 14.07 7.55
CA TRP A 254 22.25 14.08 7.07
C TRP A 254 21.24 14.19 8.23
N LEU A 255 21.40 13.45 9.32
CA LEU A 255 20.54 13.60 10.51
C LEU A 255 20.62 15.03 11.07
N LEU A 256 21.83 15.59 11.19
CA LEU A 256 22.04 16.95 11.71
C LEU A 256 21.45 18.03 10.81
N SER A 257 21.38 17.79 9.49
CA SER A 257 20.80 18.73 8.51
C SER A 257 19.32 19.04 8.77
N HIS A 258 18.63 18.24 9.60
CA HIS A 258 17.27 18.51 10.08
C HIS A 258 17.19 19.65 11.11
N GLY A 259 18.33 20.26 11.49
CA GLY A 259 18.39 21.36 12.46
C GLY A 259 18.63 20.91 13.90
N ILE A 260 19.37 19.82 14.09
CA ILE A 260 19.76 19.31 15.42
C ILE A 260 20.98 20.09 15.92
N GLU A 261 20.90 20.66 17.13
CA GLU A 261 22.04 21.36 17.76
C GLU A 261 22.96 20.33 18.45
N VAL A 262 24.27 20.55 18.36
CA VAL A 262 25.28 19.66 18.94
C VAL A 262 26.33 20.46 19.70
N ARG A 263 26.68 19.97 20.89
CA ARG A 263 27.77 20.46 21.74
C ARG A 263 28.72 19.30 22.03
N THR A 264 29.78 19.21 21.25
CA THR A 264 30.85 18.23 21.43
C THR A 264 31.79 18.65 22.57
N GLU A 265 32.68 17.74 22.97
CA GLU A 265 33.63 17.96 24.06
C GLU A 265 32.98 18.38 25.39
N THR A 266 31.70 18.04 25.57
CA THR A 266 30.86 18.43 26.71
C THR A 266 30.33 17.19 27.42
N ALA A 267 30.83 16.92 28.61
CA ALA A 267 30.54 15.71 29.38
C ALA A 267 29.68 16.00 30.61
N LEU A 268 28.69 15.13 30.86
CA LEU A 268 27.89 15.17 32.08
C LEU A 268 28.78 14.87 33.29
N GLY A 269 28.65 15.68 34.35
CA GLY A 269 29.45 15.59 35.57
C GLY A 269 30.79 16.33 35.52
N ARG A 270 31.28 16.70 34.33
CA ARG A 270 32.50 17.51 34.16
C ARG A 270 32.19 18.94 33.72
N ASP A 271 31.41 19.09 32.65
CA ASP A 271 31.16 20.37 31.99
C ASP A 271 29.71 20.86 32.20
N VAL A 272 28.78 19.93 32.38
CA VAL A 272 27.37 20.19 32.70
C VAL A 272 26.87 19.22 33.77
N SER A 273 25.94 19.64 34.61
CA SER A 273 25.26 18.78 35.60
C SER A 273 23.85 18.40 35.15
N LEU A 274 23.34 17.27 35.66
CA LEU A 274 21.97 16.83 35.36
C LEU A 274 20.93 17.86 35.84
N ASP A 275 21.18 18.53 36.97
CA ASP A 275 20.26 19.53 37.52
C ASP A 275 20.24 20.84 36.71
N GLU A 276 21.35 21.22 36.08
CA GLU A 276 21.37 22.35 35.12
C GLU A 276 20.55 22.02 33.89
N LEU A 277 20.77 20.83 33.29
CA LEU A 277 20.02 20.40 32.12
C LEU A 277 18.51 20.33 32.39
N ARG A 278 18.10 19.84 33.56
CA ARG A 278 16.67 19.80 33.96
C ARG A 278 16.05 21.17 34.18
N LYS A 279 16.84 22.21 34.43
CA LYS A 279 16.35 23.59 34.56
C LYS A 279 16.24 24.30 33.22
N GLU A 280 17.13 23.98 32.27
CA GLU A 280 17.20 24.64 30.96
C GLU A 280 16.36 23.98 29.87
N PHE A 281 15.99 22.71 30.04
CA PHE A 281 15.28 21.90 29.06
C PHE A 281 14.01 21.29 29.65
N ASP A 282 13.00 21.06 28.80
CA ASP A 282 11.72 20.50 29.21
C ASP A 282 11.81 18.99 29.51
N ALA A 283 12.79 18.31 28.92
CA ALA A 283 13.13 16.92 29.19
C ALA A 283 14.62 16.64 28.93
N VAL A 284 15.14 15.57 29.55
CA VAL A 284 16.52 15.09 29.39
C VAL A 284 16.52 13.60 29.05
N ILE A 285 17.23 13.22 27.98
CA ILE A 285 17.49 11.82 27.62
C ILE A 285 18.97 11.51 27.91
N LEU A 286 19.21 10.48 28.73
CA LEU A 286 20.53 9.92 28.99
C LEU A 286 20.79 8.75 28.05
N ALA A 287 21.77 8.92 27.15
CA ALA A 287 22.14 7.99 26.08
C ALA A 287 23.67 7.79 26.00
N MET A 288 24.35 7.78 27.15
CA MET A 288 25.81 7.79 27.24
C MET A 288 26.45 6.45 26.84
N GLY A 289 25.69 5.36 26.88
CA GLY A 289 26.19 4.01 26.55
C GLY A 289 27.01 3.34 27.66
N CYS A 290 27.81 2.34 27.29
CA CYS A 290 28.65 1.56 28.20
C CYS A 290 30.14 1.72 27.87
N TRP A 291 30.81 2.68 28.51
CA TRP A 291 32.22 3.03 28.23
C TRP A 291 33.24 2.44 29.22
N LYS A 292 32.81 1.59 30.15
CA LYS A 292 33.71 1.00 31.15
C LYS A 292 34.01 -0.46 30.85
N SER A 293 35.29 -0.82 30.67
CA SER A 293 35.73 -2.22 30.54
C SER A 293 35.43 -3.01 31.82
N SER A 294 34.92 -4.24 31.66
CA SER A 294 34.71 -5.15 32.80
C SER A 294 36.05 -5.76 33.27
N PRO A 295 36.33 -5.78 34.59
CA PRO A 295 37.57 -6.36 35.11
C PRO A 295 37.56 -7.89 35.01
N MET A 296 38.74 -8.49 34.78
CA MET A 296 38.91 -9.95 34.73
C MET A 296 38.85 -10.56 36.14
N ARG A 297 39.18 -9.77 37.16
CA ARG A 297 39.24 -10.15 38.58
C ARG A 297 40.27 -11.24 38.84
N VAL A 298 41.42 -11.11 38.20
CA VAL A 298 42.58 -12.01 38.35
C VAL A 298 43.79 -11.23 38.82
N ALA A 299 44.68 -11.88 39.57
CA ALA A 299 45.91 -11.23 40.00
C ALA A 299 46.75 -10.84 38.78
N GLY A 300 47.32 -9.63 38.81
CA GLY A 300 48.14 -9.08 37.71
C GLY A 300 47.36 -8.34 36.61
N GLU A 301 46.06 -8.11 36.78
CA GLU A 301 45.24 -7.37 35.79
C GLU A 301 45.60 -5.88 35.64
N ASP A 302 46.37 -5.32 36.58
CA ASP A 302 46.86 -3.93 36.55
C ASP A 302 48.29 -3.79 35.98
N LEU A 303 48.90 -4.88 35.47
CA LEU A 303 50.25 -4.83 34.89
C LEU A 303 50.28 -4.02 33.59
N ASP A 304 51.41 -3.36 33.30
CA ASP A 304 51.62 -2.69 32.01
C ASP A 304 51.50 -3.70 30.85
N GLY A 305 50.79 -3.32 29.80
CA GLY A 305 50.41 -4.20 28.69
C GLY A 305 49.13 -5.03 28.90
N VAL A 306 48.45 -4.92 30.05
CA VAL A 306 47.07 -5.39 30.21
C VAL A 306 46.10 -4.23 29.96
N VAL A 307 45.22 -4.36 28.97
CA VAL A 307 44.30 -3.28 28.56
C VAL A 307 42.87 -3.80 28.41
N GLY A 308 41.89 -2.93 28.62
CA GLY A 308 40.49 -3.25 28.33
C GLY A 308 40.22 -3.29 26.83
N GLY A 309 39.30 -4.16 26.39
CA GLY A 309 39.01 -4.35 24.97
C GLY A 309 38.48 -3.09 24.28
N ILE A 310 37.59 -2.34 24.93
CA ILE A 310 37.09 -1.08 24.37
C ILE A 310 38.12 0.05 24.48
N ASP A 311 38.98 0.03 25.50
CA ASP A 311 40.04 1.03 25.65
C ASP A 311 41.09 0.86 24.54
N PHE A 312 41.46 -0.39 24.23
CA PHE A 312 42.33 -0.70 23.10
C PHE A 312 41.72 -0.28 21.76
N LEU A 313 40.45 -0.61 21.51
CA LEU A 313 39.78 -0.22 20.27
C LEU A 313 39.60 1.30 20.17
N TYR A 314 39.33 1.97 21.28
CA TYR A 314 39.31 3.43 21.36
C TYR A 314 40.64 4.03 20.94
N ASP A 315 41.75 3.51 21.46
CA ASP A 315 43.09 3.93 21.07
C ASP A 315 43.34 3.64 19.59
N VAL A 316 42.96 2.46 19.06
CA VAL A 316 43.09 2.12 17.63
C VAL A 316 42.40 3.17 16.75
N LYS A 317 41.27 3.71 17.23
CA LYS A 317 40.47 4.70 16.49
C LYS A 317 40.97 6.14 16.63
N THR A 318 41.62 6.49 17.74
CA THR A 318 41.94 7.88 18.08
C THR A 318 43.43 8.19 18.08
N ASN A 319 44.29 7.18 18.19
CA ASN A 319 45.74 7.30 18.27
C ASN A 319 46.41 6.63 17.06
N PRO A 320 47.05 7.38 16.15
CA PRO A 320 47.71 6.80 14.98
C PRO A 320 48.96 5.95 15.33
N ASN A 321 49.45 6.02 16.57
CA ASN A 321 50.67 5.35 17.04
C ASN A 321 50.39 4.29 18.12
N VAL A 322 49.22 3.63 18.10
CA VAL A 322 48.94 2.51 19.01
C VAL A 322 50.05 1.47 18.90
N LYS A 323 50.64 1.11 20.04
CA LYS A 323 51.63 0.05 20.13
C LYS A 323 50.93 -1.25 20.46
N VAL A 324 51.28 -2.32 19.75
CA VAL A 324 50.81 -3.68 20.03
C VAL A 324 51.99 -4.57 20.42
N GLY A 325 51.76 -5.54 21.30
CA GLY A 325 52.76 -6.57 21.62
C GLY A 325 53.01 -7.53 20.45
N ALA A 326 54.15 -8.23 20.45
CA ALA A 326 54.42 -9.26 19.45
C ALA A 326 53.51 -10.48 19.64
N ARG A 327 53.29 -10.90 20.90
CA ARG A 327 52.32 -11.93 21.30
C ARG A 327 51.16 -11.30 22.08
N VAL A 328 49.95 -11.38 21.53
CA VAL A 328 48.75 -10.79 22.14
C VAL A 328 47.78 -11.89 22.55
N VAL A 329 47.24 -11.82 23.78
CA VAL A 329 46.14 -12.68 24.23
C VAL A 329 44.90 -11.84 24.43
N VAL A 330 43.85 -12.10 23.66
CA VAL A 330 42.53 -11.48 23.79
C VAL A 330 41.63 -12.41 24.59
N VAL A 331 41.13 -11.96 25.73
CA VAL A 331 40.23 -12.74 26.59
C VAL A 331 38.79 -12.36 26.29
N GLY A 332 38.01 -13.28 25.72
CA GLY A 332 36.61 -13.03 25.35
C GLY A 332 36.18 -13.82 24.11
N GLY A 333 34.89 -13.75 23.77
CA GLY A 333 34.35 -14.45 22.59
C GLY A 333 33.24 -13.71 21.84
N GLY A 334 33.00 -12.44 22.18
CA GLY A 334 32.03 -11.58 21.47
C GLY A 334 32.69 -10.74 20.38
N ASN A 335 31.90 -9.91 19.69
CA ASN A 335 32.40 -9.06 18.60
C ASN A 335 33.57 -8.15 19.01
N THR A 336 33.54 -7.56 20.21
CA THR A 336 34.69 -6.79 20.75
C THR A 336 35.98 -7.59 20.80
N ALA A 337 35.91 -8.90 21.11
CA ALA A 337 37.10 -9.75 21.13
C ALA A 337 37.61 -10.01 19.70
N MET A 338 36.72 -10.21 18.74
CA MET A 338 37.10 -10.39 17.33
C MET A 338 37.73 -9.11 16.77
N ASP A 339 37.09 -7.96 17.00
CA ASP A 339 37.59 -6.66 16.56
C ASP A 339 38.96 -6.34 17.17
N ALA A 340 39.17 -6.61 18.46
CA ALA A 340 40.45 -6.42 19.12
C ALA A 340 41.53 -7.36 18.56
N ALA A 341 41.23 -8.65 18.37
CA ALA A 341 42.17 -9.62 17.84
C ALA A 341 42.60 -9.29 16.39
N ARG A 342 41.62 -8.98 15.54
CA ARG A 342 41.84 -8.63 14.13
C ARG A 342 42.56 -7.29 13.97
N SER A 343 42.29 -6.32 14.85
CA SER A 343 43.01 -5.03 14.89
C SER A 343 44.45 -5.22 15.36
N ALA A 344 44.70 -6.05 16.39
CA ALA A 344 46.04 -6.38 16.84
C ALA A 344 46.89 -7.01 15.72
N ARG A 345 46.31 -7.93 14.94
CA ARG A 345 46.96 -8.50 13.74
C ARG A 345 47.35 -7.44 12.70
N ARG A 346 46.44 -6.49 12.40
CA ARG A 346 46.68 -5.39 11.45
C ARG A 346 47.74 -4.40 11.92
N LEU A 347 47.88 -4.23 13.23
CA LEU A 347 48.91 -3.39 13.84
C LEU A 347 50.28 -4.07 13.93
N GLY A 348 50.39 -5.32 13.48
CA GLY A 348 51.67 -6.03 13.34
C GLY A 348 52.01 -7.00 14.47
N ALA A 349 51.04 -7.38 15.31
CA ALA A 349 51.25 -8.47 16.26
C ALA A 349 51.61 -9.76 15.51
N GLU A 350 52.72 -10.40 15.84
CA GLU A 350 53.19 -11.64 15.18
C GLU A 350 52.27 -12.81 15.45
N LYS A 351 51.78 -12.92 16.70
CA LYS A 351 50.89 -13.98 17.15
C LYS A 351 49.75 -13.44 18.01
N VAL A 352 48.51 -13.81 17.69
CA VAL A 352 47.31 -13.39 18.43
C VAL A 352 46.50 -14.60 18.82
N PHE A 353 46.20 -14.73 20.11
CA PHE A 353 45.35 -15.78 20.65
C PHE A 353 44.03 -15.20 21.14
N VAL A 354 42.92 -15.87 20.84
CA VAL A 354 41.63 -15.63 21.49
C VAL A 354 41.41 -16.71 22.54
N LEU A 355 41.37 -16.32 23.80
CA LEU A 355 41.08 -17.18 24.93
C LEU A 355 39.59 -17.11 25.28
N TYR A 356 38.86 -18.20 25.08
CA TYR A 356 37.44 -18.26 25.36
C TYR A 356 37.09 -19.40 26.33
N ARG A 357 36.32 -19.06 27.37
CA ARG A 357 35.98 -20.00 28.46
C ARG A 357 34.98 -21.08 28.08
N ARG A 358 34.36 -21.02 26.89
CA ARG A 358 33.40 -22.03 26.37
C ARG A 358 33.89 -22.59 25.03
N SER A 359 33.07 -23.38 24.33
CA SER A 359 33.40 -23.84 22.99
C SER A 359 33.03 -22.80 21.92
N ARG A 360 33.32 -23.11 20.65
CA ARG A 360 33.00 -22.26 19.50
C ARG A 360 31.50 -21.99 19.40
N GLU A 361 30.68 -23.01 19.67
CA GLU A 361 29.22 -22.98 19.54
C GLU A 361 28.56 -21.97 20.49
N GLU A 362 29.16 -21.69 21.65
CA GLU A 362 28.64 -20.69 22.58
C GLU A 362 29.23 -19.29 22.38
N MET A 363 30.07 -19.05 21.37
CA MET A 363 30.62 -17.73 21.10
C MET A 363 29.51 -16.74 20.70
N PRO A 364 29.43 -15.56 21.33
CA PRO A 364 28.46 -14.53 20.93
C PRO A 364 28.80 -13.76 19.66
N ALA A 365 30.02 -13.87 19.14
CA ALA A 365 30.42 -13.20 17.91
C ALA A 365 29.71 -13.80 16.69
N GLU A 366 29.53 -13.00 15.64
CA GLU A 366 28.98 -13.50 14.38
C GLU A 366 29.95 -14.50 13.73
N ASP A 367 29.41 -15.58 13.14
CA ASP A 367 30.22 -16.70 12.64
C ASP A 367 31.27 -16.25 11.61
N ILE A 368 30.88 -15.33 10.71
CA ILE A 368 31.78 -14.74 9.72
C ILE A 368 32.97 -14.03 10.36
N GLU A 369 32.80 -13.35 11.50
CA GLU A 369 33.88 -12.64 12.19
C GLU A 369 34.89 -13.62 12.81
N ILE A 370 34.42 -14.79 13.24
CA ILE A 370 35.25 -15.87 13.78
C ILE A 370 36.06 -16.52 12.65
N VAL A 371 35.41 -16.86 11.55
CA VAL A 371 36.04 -17.43 10.35
C VAL A 371 37.10 -16.48 9.81
N GLU A 372 36.72 -15.22 9.64
CA GLU A 372 37.60 -14.18 9.09
C GLU A 372 38.81 -13.89 9.98
N ALA A 373 38.66 -13.94 11.32
CA ALA A 373 39.77 -13.81 12.25
C ALA A 373 40.73 -15.00 12.15
N GLY A 374 40.21 -16.23 12.02
CA GLY A 374 41.03 -17.43 11.83
C GLY A 374 41.87 -17.37 10.56
N GLU A 375 41.27 -16.95 9.44
CA GLU A 375 41.97 -16.74 8.17
C GLU A 375 43.06 -15.65 8.22
N GLU A 376 42.95 -14.68 9.13
CA GLU A 376 43.95 -13.64 9.38
C GLU A 376 45.08 -14.12 10.33
N GLY A 377 45.03 -15.38 10.75
CA GLY A 377 46.03 -16.03 11.61
C GLY A 377 45.79 -15.86 13.11
N VAL A 378 44.55 -15.60 13.54
CA VAL A 378 44.18 -15.62 14.96
C VAL A 378 43.97 -17.07 15.43
N GLU A 379 44.66 -17.46 16.50
CA GLU A 379 44.53 -18.80 17.10
C GLU A 379 43.48 -18.81 18.22
N PHE A 380 42.52 -19.73 18.16
CA PHE A 380 41.46 -19.84 19.18
C PHE A 380 41.81 -20.92 20.21
N ILE A 381 41.78 -20.54 21.48
CA ILE A 381 41.96 -21.43 22.63
C ILE A 381 40.65 -21.47 23.41
N TYR A 382 39.84 -22.47 23.09
CA TYR A 382 38.55 -22.72 23.72
C TYR A 382 38.71 -23.36 25.10
N LEU A 383 37.59 -23.41 25.83
CA LEU A 383 37.49 -24.05 27.13
C LEU A 383 38.64 -23.64 28.05
N SER A 384 38.96 -22.35 28.07
CA SER A 384 40.08 -21.82 28.83
C SER A 384 39.77 -20.43 29.34
N ALA A 385 40.12 -20.13 30.59
CA ALA A 385 39.97 -18.79 31.16
C ALA A 385 41.22 -18.38 31.94
N PRO A 386 41.47 -17.07 32.10
CA PRO A 386 42.64 -16.60 32.83
C PRO A 386 42.50 -16.90 34.33
N LYS A 387 43.60 -17.34 34.95
CA LYS A 387 43.73 -17.57 36.40
C LYS A 387 44.57 -16.49 37.05
N THR A 388 45.74 -16.20 36.49
CA THR A 388 46.66 -15.12 36.90
C THR A 388 47.41 -14.56 35.69
N ILE A 389 47.81 -13.29 35.76
CA ILE A 389 48.69 -12.62 34.80
C ILE A 389 50.00 -12.32 35.51
N GLU A 390 51.12 -12.67 34.89
CA GLU A 390 52.44 -12.64 35.53
C GLU A 390 53.43 -11.76 34.77
N GLY A 391 54.25 -11.03 35.53
CA GLY A 391 55.32 -10.18 35.02
C GLY A 391 55.88 -9.26 36.10
N ALA A 392 57.10 -8.75 35.91
CA ALA A 392 57.77 -7.92 36.92
C ALA A 392 57.26 -6.47 36.95
N ARG A 393 57.08 -5.86 35.77
CA ARG A 393 56.52 -4.50 35.59
C ARG A 393 55.48 -4.43 34.49
N ARG A 394 55.63 -5.28 33.48
CA ARG A 394 54.72 -5.48 32.36
C ARG A 394 54.36 -6.94 32.26
N VAL A 395 53.27 -7.27 31.58
CA VAL A 395 52.90 -8.65 31.28
C VAL A 395 53.99 -9.36 30.48
N GLU A 396 54.31 -10.58 30.90
CA GLU A 396 55.23 -11.50 30.21
C GLU A 396 54.54 -12.82 29.87
N ARG A 397 53.57 -13.25 30.68
CA ARG A 397 52.80 -14.48 30.49
C ARG A 397 51.45 -14.45 31.21
N ILE A 398 50.54 -15.31 30.77
CA ILE A 398 49.23 -15.53 31.39
C ILE A 398 49.08 -17.01 31.75
N LEU A 399 48.71 -17.28 33.00
CA LEU A 399 48.34 -18.61 33.47
C LEU A 399 46.85 -18.81 33.22
N CYS A 400 46.53 -19.80 32.42
CA CYS A 400 45.17 -20.16 32.05
C CYS A 400 44.75 -21.44 32.77
N GLU A 401 43.46 -21.54 33.09
CA GLU A 401 42.83 -22.75 33.62
C GLU A 401 41.90 -23.33 32.56
N LYS A 402 41.99 -24.65 32.35
CA LYS A 402 41.08 -25.37 31.46
C LYS A 402 39.69 -25.42 32.09
N MET A 403 38.71 -25.36 31.21
CA MET A 403 37.29 -25.38 31.51
C MET A 403 36.65 -26.62 30.89
N GLU A 404 35.51 -27.01 31.42
CA GLU A 404 34.59 -27.96 30.79
C GLU A 404 33.19 -27.34 30.74
N LEU A 405 32.33 -27.85 29.84
CA LEU A 405 30.96 -27.38 29.73
C LEU A 405 30.07 -28.09 30.75
N GLY A 406 29.49 -27.33 31.67
CA GLY A 406 28.42 -27.78 32.57
C GLY A 406 27.03 -27.57 31.98
N GLU A 407 26.06 -27.42 32.86
CA GLU A 407 24.65 -27.16 32.51
C GLU A 407 24.45 -25.76 31.90
N PRO A 408 23.43 -25.57 31.04
CA PRO A 408 23.04 -24.26 30.54
C PRO A 408 22.82 -23.21 31.65
N ASP A 409 23.37 -22.02 31.47
CA ASP A 409 23.13 -20.87 32.32
C ASP A 409 21.80 -20.16 31.99
N ALA A 410 21.51 -19.05 32.68
CA ALA A 410 20.31 -18.24 32.44
C ALA A 410 20.22 -17.63 31.02
N SER A 411 21.31 -17.65 30.24
CA SER A 411 21.30 -17.26 28.83
C SER A 411 21.06 -18.44 27.89
N GLY A 412 20.81 -19.65 28.42
CA GLY A 412 20.61 -20.88 27.66
C GLY A 412 21.90 -21.54 27.15
N ARG A 413 23.06 -20.95 27.46
CA ARG A 413 24.37 -21.44 26.98
C ARG A 413 25.06 -22.23 28.08
N ARG A 414 25.76 -23.31 27.73
CA ARG A 414 26.46 -24.15 28.71
C ARG A 414 27.45 -23.36 29.56
N SER A 415 27.40 -23.58 30.87
CA SER A 415 28.24 -22.88 31.84
C SER A 415 29.67 -23.39 31.79
N PRO A 416 30.69 -22.51 31.88
CA PRO A 416 32.08 -22.95 31.98
C PRO A 416 32.40 -23.36 33.42
N VAL A 417 32.95 -24.56 33.61
CA VAL A 417 33.34 -25.11 34.92
C VAL A 417 34.86 -25.36 34.95
N PRO A 418 35.60 -24.85 35.94
CA PRO A 418 37.05 -25.04 36.01
C PRO A 418 37.41 -26.51 36.31
N THR A 419 38.40 -27.04 35.59
CA THR A 419 38.85 -28.44 35.76
C THR A 419 39.98 -28.58 36.78
N GLY A 420 40.62 -27.48 37.18
CA GLY A 420 41.84 -27.48 38.00
C GLY A 420 43.14 -27.65 37.20
N GLU A 421 43.09 -28.05 35.93
CA GLU A 421 44.27 -28.17 35.06
C GLU A 421 44.68 -26.79 34.51
N THR A 422 45.96 -26.43 34.62
CA THR A 422 46.47 -25.12 34.20
C THR A 422 47.58 -25.21 33.16
N PHE A 423 47.67 -24.22 32.28
CA PHE A 423 48.75 -24.06 31.30
C PHE A 423 49.14 -22.59 31.15
N VAL A 424 50.33 -22.32 30.58
CA VAL A 424 50.88 -20.96 30.46
C VAL A 424 50.96 -20.56 29.00
N LEU A 425 50.60 -19.31 28.69
CA LEU A 425 50.85 -18.67 27.40
C LEU A 425 51.78 -17.47 27.59
N GLU A 426 52.82 -17.37 26.78
CA GLU A 426 53.65 -16.15 26.72
C GLU A 426 52.86 -15.03 26.04
N ALA A 427 52.86 -13.84 26.65
CA ALA A 427 52.08 -12.70 26.19
C ALA A 427 52.81 -11.40 26.51
N ASP A 428 52.97 -10.55 25.50
CA ASP A 428 53.53 -9.20 25.64
C ASP A 428 52.45 -8.14 25.83
N MET A 429 51.19 -8.54 25.59
CA MET A 429 49.97 -7.75 25.79
C MET A 429 48.76 -8.67 26.03
N VAL A 430 47.88 -8.28 26.95
CA VAL A 430 46.60 -8.96 27.24
C VAL A 430 45.46 -7.97 27.06
N ILE A 431 44.44 -8.36 26.29
CA ILE A 431 43.27 -7.51 26.01
C ILE A 431 42.02 -8.15 26.63
N ALA A 432 41.45 -7.49 27.64
CA ALA A 432 40.27 -7.95 28.35
C ALA A 432 38.97 -7.54 27.63
N ALA A 433 38.45 -8.42 26.76
CA ALA A 433 37.22 -8.21 25.98
C ALA A 433 36.03 -9.00 26.55
N ILE A 434 35.83 -8.93 27.88
CA ILE A 434 34.85 -9.75 28.63
C ILE A 434 33.55 -9.03 29.01
N GLY A 435 33.35 -7.81 28.52
CA GLY A 435 32.11 -7.04 28.73
C GLY A 435 32.34 -5.56 29.00
N GLN A 436 31.25 -4.81 28.97
CA GLN A 436 31.24 -3.36 29.15
C GLN A 436 30.18 -2.96 30.19
N GLY A 437 30.34 -1.80 30.81
CA GLY A 437 29.41 -1.23 31.76
C GLY A 437 29.27 0.28 31.62
N THR A 438 28.21 0.82 32.21
CA THR A 438 27.94 2.26 32.27
C THR A 438 28.90 2.95 33.24
N ASP A 439 29.35 4.15 32.87
CA ASP A 439 29.93 5.07 33.83
C ASP A 439 28.81 5.87 34.51
N PHE A 440 28.72 5.76 35.83
CA PHE A 440 27.74 6.45 36.65
C PHE A 440 28.26 7.77 37.21
N SER A 441 29.49 8.16 36.87
CA SER A 441 30.04 9.45 37.27
C SER A 441 29.12 10.59 36.84
N GLY A 442 28.84 11.52 37.75
CA GLY A 442 27.93 12.65 37.50
C GLY A 442 26.43 12.33 37.58
N LEU A 443 26.02 11.09 37.88
CA LEU A 443 24.61 10.73 38.11
C LEU A 443 24.29 10.56 39.60
N PRO A 444 23.06 10.93 40.03
CA PRO A 444 22.61 10.65 41.39
C PRO A 444 22.36 9.16 41.61
N SER A 445 22.71 8.66 42.81
CA SER A 445 22.61 7.25 43.19
C SER A 445 21.19 6.67 43.11
N ASP A 446 20.17 7.53 43.16
CA ASP A 446 18.77 7.09 43.07
C ASP A 446 18.43 6.56 41.68
N LEU A 447 19.19 6.92 40.64
CA LEU A 447 18.98 6.48 39.25
C LEU A 447 19.64 5.15 38.89
N HIS A 448 20.49 4.58 39.75
CA HIS A 448 21.22 3.35 39.45
C HIS A 448 21.43 2.47 40.68
N ASP A 449 21.86 1.24 40.49
CA ASP A 449 22.27 0.32 41.58
C ASP A 449 23.80 0.13 41.65
N GLY A 450 24.54 0.88 40.83
CA GLY A 450 26.01 0.78 40.70
C GLY A 450 26.46 -0.25 39.66
N ARG A 451 25.52 -0.96 39.04
CA ARG A 451 25.74 -1.88 37.93
C ARG A 451 24.87 -1.56 36.71
N ARG A 452 23.63 -1.10 36.92
CA ARG A 452 22.65 -0.75 35.90
C ARG A 452 21.84 0.49 36.30
N MET A 453 21.27 1.16 35.30
CA MET A 453 20.26 2.19 35.51
C MET A 453 18.93 1.57 35.98
N LYS A 454 18.19 2.30 36.83
CA LYS A 454 16.82 1.97 37.24
C LYS A 454 15.87 2.68 36.29
N VAL A 455 15.33 1.95 35.32
CA VAL A 455 14.52 2.51 34.22
C VAL A 455 13.18 1.78 34.16
N GLY A 456 12.10 2.54 33.98
CA GLY A 456 10.77 2.01 33.73
C GLY A 456 10.63 1.39 32.33
N LYS A 457 9.50 0.72 32.10
CA LYS A 457 9.17 0.14 30.77
C LYS A 457 9.00 1.23 29.69
N ASP A 458 8.68 2.45 30.11
CA ASP A 458 8.41 3.61 29.26
C ASP A 458 9.64 4.54 29.16
N TYR A 459 10.85 4.00 29.43
CA TYR A 459 12.13 4.72 29.40
C TYR A 459 12.31 5.80 30.48
N ASP A 460 11.31 6.01 31.33
CA ASP A 460 11.31 6.97 32.42
C ASP A 460 12.18 6.53 33.59
N THR A 461 12.56 7.49 34.42
CA THR A 461 13.30 7.26 35.66
C THR A 461 12.53 7.76 36.87
N ALA A 462 13.06 7.52 38.07
CA ALA A 462 12.51 8.09 39.30
C ALA A 462 12.52 9.64 39.32
N LEU A 463 13.29 10.29 38.45
CA LEU A 463 13.29 11.74 38.29
C LEU A 463 12.34 12.16 37.14
N PRO A 464 11.29 12.95 37.43
CA PRO A 464 10.38 13.46 36.39
C PRO A 464 11.13 14.22 35.30
N GLY A 465 10.77 13.96 34.04
CA GLY A 465 11.38 14.57 32.87
C GLY A 465 12.75 14.00 32.47
N VAL A 466 13.27 12.96 33.16
CA VAL A 466 14.54 12.31 32.84
C VAL A 466 14.30 10.88 32.35
N PHE A 467 14.86 10.58 31.18
CA PHE A 467 14.71 9.32 30.47
C PHE A 467 16.07 8.68 30.18
N VAL A 468 16.11 7.35 29.99
CA VAL A 468 17.35 6.61 29.70
C VAL A 468 17.12 5.64 28.55
N CYS A 469 18.01 5.63 27.55
CA CYS A 469 17.90 4.74 26.40
C CYS A 469 19.26 4.18 25.92
N GLY A 470 19.21 3.27 24.95
CA GLY A 470 20.39 2.62 24.38
C GLY A 470 21.09 1.67 25.36
N ASP A 471 22.38 1.41 25.15
CA ASP A 471 23.16 0.49 25.98
C ASP A 471 23.22 0.90 27.46
N GLN A 472 22.99 2.18 27.77
CA GLN A 472 22.91 2.65 29.15
C GLN A 472 21.69 2.07 29.89
N GLN A 473 20.60 1.81 29.16
CA GLN A 473 19.38 1.18 29.68
C GLN A 473 19.50 -0.35 29.70
N THR A 474 19.91 -0.94 28.58
CA THR A 474 19.83 -2.39 28.35
C THR A 474 21.09 -3.16 28.77
N GLY A 475 22.21 -2.45 28.98
CA GLY A 475 23.56 -3.02 28.89
C GLY A 475 24.04 -3.11 27.44
N PRO A 476 25.30 -3.52 27.19
CA PRO A 476 25.85 -3.55 25.85
C PRO A 476 25.07 -4.50 24.93
N LYS A 477 24.55 -3.98 23.82
CA LYS A 477 23.72 -4.68 22.82
C LYS A 477 24.17 -4.32 21.39
N ILE A 478 23.32 -4.57 20.40
CA ILE A 478 23.61 -4.30 18.99
C ILE A 478 23.15 -2.90 18.58
N ALA A 479 23.85 -2.28 17.63
CA ALA A 479 23.60 -0.88 17.24
C ALA A 479 22.15 -0.61 16.78
N ILE A 480 21.51 -1.54 16.09
CA ILE A 480 20.11 -1.41 15.67
C ILE A 480 19.12 -1.36 16.85
N GLU A 481 19.44 -2.03 17.97
CA GLU A 481 18.64 -1.94 19.21
C GLU A 481 18.82 -0.59 19.88
N ALA A 482 20.02 -0.02 19.86
CA ALA A 482 20.26 1.33 20.33
C ALA A 482 19.49 2.38 19.50
N ILE A 483 19.48 2.27 18.18
CA ILE A 483 18.69 3.14 17.28
C ILE A 483 17.19 3.03 17.61
N GLY A 484 16.67 1.81 17.73
CA GLY A 484 15.27 1.57 18.11
C GLY A 484 14.92 2.15 19.48
N ASN A 485 15.78 1.97 20.48
CA ASN A 485 15.57 2.55 21.81
C ASN A 485 15.58 4.08 21.80
N GLY A 486 16.40 4.71 20.94
CA GLY A 486 16.37 6.15 20.72
C GLY A 486 15.01 6.64 20.21
N HIS A 487 14.45 5.95 19.21
CA HIS A 487 13.13 6.24 18.66
C HIS A 487 12.03 6.15 19.74
N TRP A 488 11.95 5.01 20.44
CA TRP A 488 10.89 4.81 21.43
C TRP A 488 11.02 5.71 22.66
N ALA A 489 12.25 6.13 23.02
CA ALA A 489 12.46 7.13 24.04
C ALA A 489 11.98 8.52 23.58
N ALA A 490 12.19 8.89 22.32
CA ALA A 490 11.67 10.13 21.76
C ALA A 490 10.14 10.18 21.79
N ASP A 491 9.46 9.08 21.45
CA ASP A 491 7.99 9.00 21.56
C ASP A 491 7.50 9.07 23.01
N SER A 492 8.22 8.46 23.95
CA SER A 492 7.87 8.55 25.37
C SER A 492 8.04 9.96 25.94
N VAL A 493 9.11 10.67 25.52
CA VAL A 493 9.33 12.09 25.85
C VAL A 493 8.21 12.95 25.26
N ASP A 494 7.86 12.73 24.00
CA ASP A 494 6.76 13.43 23.33
C ASP A 494 5.44 13.25 24.08
N HIS A 495 5.09 12.00 24.44
CA HIS A 495 3.90 11.72 25.24
C HIS A 495 3.95 12.40 26.62
N TYR A 496 5.10 12.40 27.29
CA TYR A 496 5.28 13.11 28.56
C TYR A 496 5.08 14.62 28.42
N LEU A 497 5.67 15.24 27.40
CA LEU A 497 5.57 16.69 27.20
C LEU A 497 4.19 17.14 26.72
N THR A 498 3.40 16.25 26.11
CA THR A 498 2.06 16.56 25.59
C THR A 498 0.93 16.18 26.55
N HIS A 499 1.06 15.05 27.27
CA HIS A 499 0.01 14.48 28.13
C HIS A 499 0.38 14.42 29.62
N GLY A 500 1.62 14.78 29.99
CA GLY A 500 2.09 14.81 31.38
C GLY A 500 2.54 13.47 31.95
N THR A 501 2.50 12.39 31.18
CA THR A 501 2.93 11.04 31.61
C THR A 501 3.83 10.39 30.56
N PRO A 502 4.90 9.68 30.95
CA PRO A 502 5.73 8.93 30.00
C PRO A 502 4.96 7.71 29.49
N LYS A 503 5.10 7.39 28.20
CA LYS A 503 4.47 6.20 27.61
C LYS A 503 5.18 5.78 26.34
N LYS A 504 5.68 4.53 26.31
CA LYS A 504 6.11 3.88 25.07
C LYS A 504 4.87 3.56 24.22
N PRO A 505 4.88 3.84 22.90
CA PRO A 505 3.82 3.39 22.02
C PRO A 505 3.57 1.88 22.13
N PHE A 506 2.30 1.51 22.28
CA PHE A 506 1.87 0.13 22.16
C PHE A 506 1.51 -0.14 20.70
N PHE A 507 1.85 -1.32 20.19
CA PHE A 507 1.41 -1.80 18.89
C PHE A 507 0.93 -3.23 19.07
N TYR A 508 -0.25 -3.52 18.53
CA TYR A 508 -0.75 -4.89 18.47
C TYR A 508 -0.54 -5.46 17.07
N ASP A 509 0.08 -6.63 17.00
CA ASP A 509 0.25 -7.41 15.78
C ASP A 509 -0.10 -8.86 16.06
N ILE A 510 -0.85 -9.45 15.14
CA ILE A 510 -1.09 -10.89 15.10
C ILE A 510 0.11 -11.51 14.39
N VAL A 511 0.62 -12.61 14.95
CA VAL A 511 1.80 -13.32 14.47
C VAL A 511 1.43 -14.80 14.32
N ARG A 512 1.69 -15.36 13.14
CA ARG A 512 1.52 -16.80 12.87
C ARG A 512 2.80 -17.54 13.25
N GLU A 513 2.65 -18.53 14.12
CA GLU A 513 3.74 -19.44 14.56
C GLU A 513 3.55 -20.87 14.08
N ASP A 514 2.43 -21.15 13.41
CA ASP A 514 1.94 -22.46 12.98
C ASP A 514 2.26 -22.79 11.51
N LEU A 515 3.01 -21.92 10.81
CA LEU A 515 3.38 -22.12 9.41
C LEU A 515 4.68 -22.91 9.25
N GLY A 516 4.73 -23.80 8.26
CA GLY A 516 5.85 -24.67 7.91
C GLY A 516 6.16 -24.75 6.41
N PRO A 517 7.18 -25.53 5.99
CA PRO A 517 7.56 -25.70 4.57
C PRO A 517 6.42 -26.12 3.63
N GLU A 518 5.48 -26.92 4.12
CA GLU A 518 4.29 -27.40 3.41
C GLU A 518 3.41 -26.28 2.88
N ASP A 519 3.30 -25.16 3.60
CA ASP A 519 2.47 -24.01 3.24
C ASP A 519 3.03 -23.23 2.03
N PHE A 520 4.32 -23.43 1.71
CA PHE A 520 5.03 -22.65 0.69
C PHE A 520 5.47 -23.49 -0.52
N THR A 521 4.89 -24.69 -0.69
CA THR A 521 5.22 -25.62 -1.80
C THR A 521 4.96 -25.05 -3.21
N HIS A 522 4.11 -24.02 -3.31
CA HIS A 522 3.78 -23.32 -4.55
C HIS A 522 4.81 -22.23 -4.93
N ILE A 523 5.75 -21.89 -4.04
CA ILE A 523 6.77 -20.87 -4.28
C ILE A 523 7.99 -21.49 -4.97
N VAL A 524 8.48 -20.82 -6.01
CA VAL A 524 9.65 -21.27 -6.78
C VAL A 524 10.95 -21.05 -5.99
N ARG A 525 11.76 -22.12 -5.88
CA ARG A 525 13.09 -22.07 -5.27
C ARG A 525 14.04 -21.17 -6.06
N SER A 526 14.92 -20.46 -5.36
CA SER A 526 15.98 -19.67 -5.98
C SER A 526 17.25 -19.68 -5.12
N VAL A 527 18.37 -19.24 -5.71
CA VAL A 527 19.66 -19.17 -5.02
C VAL A 527 19.84 -17.78 -4.39
N GLN A 528 20.40 -17.73 -3.19
CA GLN A 528 20.77 -16.48 -2.53
C GLN A 528 22.00 -15.86 -3.21
N GLU A 529 21.99 -14.55 -3.37
CA GLU A 529 23.19 -13.83 -3.83
C GLU A 529 24.19 -13.68 -2.68
N GLU A 530 25.47 -13.97 -2.98
CA GLU A 530 26.55 -13.92 -2.00
C GLU A 530 27.49 -12.74 -2.25
N VAL A 531 27.98 -12.16 -1.16
CA VAL A 531 29.05 -11.16 -1.22
C VAL A 531 30.37 -11.88 -1.52
N PRO A 532 31.17 -11.40 -2.50
CA PRO A 532 32.46 -12.01 -2.80
C PRO A 532 33.37 -12.10 -1.57
N HIS A 533 33.82 -13.31 -1.24
CA HIS A 533 34.74 -13.55 -0.14
C HIS A 533 36.16 -13.05 -0.47
N VAL A 534 36.77 -12.32 0.46
CA VAL A 534 38.14 -11.80 0.32
C VAL A 534 39.09 -12.59 1.23
N PRO A 535 40.12 -13.26 0.68
CA PRO A 535 41.05 -14.06 1.49
C PRO A 535 41.79 -13.23 2.56
N GLY A 536 42.07 -13.86 3.71
CA GLY A 536 42.75 -13.23 4.86
C GLY A 536 44.06 -12.51 4.51
N GLU A 537 44.91 -13.08 3.65
CA GLU A 537 46.17 -12.46 3.23
C GLU A 537 45.97 -11.11 2.51
N THR A 538 44.90 -11.00 1.72
CA THR A 538 44.55 -9.75 1.03
C THR A 538 43.99 -8.74 2.02
N ARG A 539 43.14 -9.18 2.96
CA ARG A 539 42.59 -8.33 4.03
C ARG A 539 43.68 -7.72 4.91
N LEU A 540 44.74 -8.48 5.23
CA LEU A 540 45.87 -7.99 6.02
C LEU A 540 46.71 -6.92 5.29
N LYS A 541 46.74 -6.93 3.95
CA LYS A 541 47.38 -5.87 3.15
C LYS A 541 46.58 -4.57 3.17
N MET A 542 45.26 -4.67 3.28
CA MET A 542 44.29 -3.57 3.35
C MET A 542 44.07 -3.09 4.79
N LYS A 543 45.16 -2.81 5.54
CA LYS A 543 45.20 -2.58 7.00
C LYS A 543 43.83 -2.27 7.63
N PHE A 544 43.34 -1.04 7.50
CA PHE A 544 42.04 -0.62 8.02
C PHE A 544 41.07 -0.16 6.92
N ASP A 545 41.39 -0.47 5.66
CA ASP A 545 40.51 -0.17 4.53
C ASP A 545 39.36 -1.20 4.49
N GLU A 546 38.18 -0.75 4.07
CA GLU A 546 37.03 -1.62 3.84
C GLU A 546 37.34 -2.60 2.70
N TYR A 547 37.18 -3.90 2.96
CA TYR A 547 37.45 -4.94 1.96
C TYR A 547 36.18 -5.57 1.37
N SER A 548 35.05 -5.51 2.08
CA SER A 548 33.79 -6.06 1.60
C SER A 548 33.13 -5.08 0.63
N ALA A 549 32.79 -5.51 -0.58
CA ALA A 549 32.11 -4.66 -1.57
C ALA A 549 30.58 -4.66 -1.47
N GLY A 550 30.00 -5.56 -0.66
CA GLY A 550 28.55 -5.80 -0.64
C GLY A 550 28.04 -6.47 -1.92
N LEU A 551 26.73 -6.40 -2.15
CA LEU A 551 26.09 -6.88 -3.39
C LEU A 551 26.15 -5.80 -4.49
N SER A 552 26.27 -6.22 -5.75
CA SER A 552 26.03 -5.31 -6.89
C SER A 552 24.55 -4.92 -6.99
N GLU A 553 24.24 -3.95 -7.87
CA GLU A 553 22.85 -3.56 -8.15
C GLU A 553 22.04 -4.75 -8.72
N GLU A 554 22.62 -5.47 -9.69
CA GLU A 554 21.97 -6.62 -10.31
C GLU A 554 21.78 -7.78 -9.32
N GLN A 555 22.74 -8.01 -8.42
CA GLN A 555 22.61 -8.99 -7.34
C GLN A 555 21.51 -8.56 -6.36
N THR A 556 21.50 -7.28 -5.96
CA THR A 556 20.48 -6.73 -5.06
C THR A 556 19.08 -6.88 -5.64
N LEU A 557 18.89 -6.57 -6.92
CA LEU A 557 17.62 -6.77 -7.62
C LEU A 557 17.19 -8.24 -7.59
N ARG A 558 18.08 -9.17 -7.98
CA ARG A 558 17.76 -10.61 -7.99
C ARG A 558 17.42 -11.15 -6.60
N ASP A 559 18.18 -10.76 -5.58
CA ASP A 559 17.96 -11.27 -4.23
C ASP A 559 16.73 -10.63 -3.56
N ALA A 560 16.49 -9.34 -3.78
CA ALA A 560 15.29 -8.67 -3.27
C ALA A 560 13.98 -9.25 -3.85
N ASN A 561 14.00 -9.69 -5.13
CA ASN A 561 12.88 -10.39 -5.77
C ASN A 561 12.56 -11.76 -5.12
N ARG A 562 13.39 -12.25 -4.19
CA ARG A 562 13.10 -13.46 -3.40
C ARG A 562 12.15 -13.22 -2.23
N CYS A 563 11.82 -11.96 -1.90
CA CYS A 563 10.87 -11.67 -0.83
C CYS A 563 9.50 -12.31 -1.10
N MET A 564 8.93 -12.99 -0.10
CA MET A 564 7.61 -13.67 -0.20
C MET A 564 6.45 -12.82 0.34
N GLU A 565 6.70 -11.55 0.68
CA GLU A 565 5.66 -10.60 1.10
C GLU A 565 4.79 -11.06 2.29
N CYS A 566 5.39 -11.70 3.31
CA CYS A 566 4.68 -12.37 4.39
C CYS A 566 3.73 -11.49 5.25
N GLY A 567 3.82 -10.16 5.20
CA GLY A 567 2.97 -9.25 5.97
C GLY A 567 1.61 -8.96 5.32
N CYS A 568 0.60 -8.64 6.12
CA CYS A 568 -0.73 -8.29 5.62
C CYS A 568 -0.71 -7.01 4.76
N GLN A 569 -1.27 -7.09 3.56
CA GLN A 569 -1.35 -5.96 2.64
C GLN A 569 -2.28 -4.83 3.12
N ASP A 570 -3.13 -5.08 4.12
CA ASP A 570 -4.11 -4.14 4.68
C ASP A 570 -3.64 -3.48 5.99
N VAL A 571 -2.42 -3.76 6.47
CA VAL A 571 -1.93 -3.38 7.81
C VAL A 571 -2.06 -1.89 8.19
N PHE A 572 -2.04 -0.97 7.21
CA PHE A 572 -2.15 0.47 7.42
C PHE A 572 -3.59 0.98 7.45
N GLU A 573 -4.52 0.25 6.84
CA GLU A 573 -5.94 0.62 6.76
C GLU A 573 -6.83 -0.28 7.63
N CYS A 574 -6.27 -1.37 8.15
CA CYS A 574 -6.94 -2.33 9.01
C CYS A 574 -7.40 -1.66 10.31
N LYS A 575 -8.71 -1.39 10.38
CA LYS A 575 -9.36 -0.75 11.52
C LYS A 575 -9.29 -1.62 12.77
N LEU A 576 -9.29 -2.95 12.62
CA LEU A 576 -9.14 -3.86 13.76
C LEU A 576 -7.79 -3.67 14.45
N ARG A 577 -6.69 -3.62 13.66
CA ARG A 577 -5.35 -3.37 14.20
C ARG A 577 -5.22 -1.98 14.81
N LYS A 578 -5.76 -0.94 14.16
CA LYS A 578 -5.81 0.44 14.69
C LYS A 578 -6.47 0.46 16.07
N TYR A 579 -7.67 -0.11 16.20
CA TYR A 579 -8.43 -0.07 17.44
C TYR A 579 -7.88 -1.00 18.51
N ALA A 580 -7.36 -2.18 18.15
CA ALA A 580 -6.64 -3.07 19.05
C ALA A 580 -5.43 -2.39 19.69
N THR A 581 -4.67 -1.65 18.87
CA THR A 581 -3.54 -0.83 19.31
C THR A 581 -4.01 0.30 20.23
N THR A 582 -5.01 1.08 19.80
CA THR A 582 -5.54 2.23 20.56
C THR A 582 -6.07 1.83 21.94
N HIS A 583 -6.72 0.68 22.03
CA HIS A 583 -7.32 0.19 23.28
C HIS A 583 -6.44 -0.82 24.04
N GLU A 584 -5.22 -1.08 23.58
CA GLU A 584 -4.28 -2.04 24.18
C GLU A 584 -4.90 -3.42 24.41
N ALA A 585 -5.59 -3.95 23.39
CA ALA A 585 -6.24 -5.27 23.44
C ALA A 585 -5.22 -6.40 23.60
N ARG A 586 -5.56 -7.40 24.43
CA ARG A 586 -4.75 -8.60 24.71
C ARG A 586 -5.61 -9.87 24.61
N PRO A 587 -5.80 -10.43 23.40
CA PRO A 587 -6.76 -11.49 23.16
C PRO A 587 -6.38 -12.84 23.79
N GLU A 588 -5.16 -13.00 24.29
CA GLU A 588 -4.68 -14.24 24.89
C GLU A 588 -5.54 -14.66 26.09
N LYS A 589 -6.23 -13.71 26.73
CA LYS A 589 -7.18 -13.97 27.82
C LYS A 589 -8.45 -14.70 27.39
N LEU A 590 -8.82 -14.58 26.12
CA LEU A 590 -10.08 -15.08 25.54
C LEU A 590 -9.82 -16.04 24.37
N ALA A 591 -8.59 -16.53 24.23
CA ALA A 591 -8.21 -17.47 23.18
C ALA A 591 -9.08 -18.74 23.24
N GLY A 592 -9.60 -19.14 22.07
CA GLY A 592 -10.44 -20.32 21.90
C GLY A 592 -9.91 -21.23 20.79
N ALA A 593 -10.68 -22.26 20.44
CA ALA A 593 -10.37 -23.07 19.27
C ALA A 593 -10.57 -22.24 18.00
N HIS A 594 -9.56 -22.19 17.13
CA HIS A 594 -9.67 -21.62 15.80
C HIS A 594 -10.22 -22.66 14.83
N ILE A 595 -11.12 -22.22 13.95
CA ILE A 595 -11.61 -23.02 12.84
C ILE A 595 -10.94 -22.47 11.60
N GLU A 596 -10.13 -23.31 10.95
CA GLU A 596 -9.51 -22.98 9.67
C GLU A 596 -10.59 -22.65 8.64
N LYS A 597 -10.47 -21.48 8.01
CA LYS A 597 -11.42 -20.99 7.01
C LYS A 597 -10.78 -21.02 5.62
N ILE A 598 -11.62 -20.79 4.63
CA ILE A 598 -11.22 -20.82 3.23
C ILE A 598 -10.22 -19.68 2.94
N GLU A 599 -9.11 -20.06 2.32
CA GLU A 599 -8.21 -19.15 1.62
C GLU A 599 -8.23 -19.47 0.12
N ASP A 600 -8.68 -18.51 -0.69
CA ASP A 600 -8.70 -18.64 -2.15
C ASP A 600 -8.45 -17.30 -2.84
N ALA A 601 -8.16 -17.35 -4.14
CA ALA A 601 -8.00 -16.17 -4.97
C ALA A 601 -8.66 -16.37 -6.33
N ASN A 602 -9.25 -15.29 -6.85
CA ASN A 602 -9.70 -15.19 -8.24
C ASN A 602 -8.81 -14.15 -8.96
N PRO A 603 -8.98 -13.87 -10.26
CA PRO A 603 -8.13 -12.91 -10.98
C PRO A 603 -8.11 -11.48 -10.39
N TYR A 604 -9.14 -11.08 -9.65
CA TYR A 604 -9.32 -9.69 -9.20
C TYR A 604 -8.94 -9.48 -7.73
N TYR A 605 -9.30 -10.42 -6.84
CA TYR A 605 -9.07 -10.31 -5.40
C TYR A 605 -8.91 -11.68 -4.71
N ALA A 606 -8.21 -11.66 -3.58
CA ALA A 606 -8.02 -12.79 -2.68
C ALA A 606 -8.98 -12.72 -1.49
N ARG A 607 -9.42 -13.89 -1.04
CA ARG A 607 -10.24 -14.09 0.16
C ARG A 607 -9.42 -14.91 1.15
N ASN A 608 -9.05 -14.28 2.25
CA ASN A 608 -8.46 -14.97 3.39
C ASN A 608 -9.45 -14.83 4.54
N LEU A 609 -10.30 -15.84 4.71
CA LEU A 609 -11.40 -15.77 5.67
C LEU A 609 -10.95 -16.01 7.11
N ASP A 610 -9.72 -16.47 7.34
CA ASP A 610 -9.08 -16.47 8.65
C ASP A 610 -8.95 -15.06 9.23
N LYS A 611 -8.89 -14.04 8.38
CA LYS A 611 -8.93 -12.62 8.80
C LYS A 611 -10.36 -12.08 9.00
N CYS A 612 -11.40 -12.85 8.68
CA CYS A 612 -12.78 -12.35 8.72
C CYS A 612 -13.33 -12.25 10.16
N ILE A 613 -13.76 -11.06 10.55
CA ILE A 613 -14.41 -10.79 11.85
C ILE A 613 -15.95 -10.80 11.80
N LEU A 614 -16.54 -11.37 10.74
CA LEU A 614 -17.99 -11.49 10.54
C LEU A 614 -18.77 -10.16 10.67
N CYS A 615 -18.19 -9.04 10.25
CA CYS A 615 -18.80 -7.71 10.41
C CYS A 615 -19.99 -7.41 9.47
N ALA A 616 -20.32 -8.34 8.56
CA ALA A 616 -21.39 -8.25 7.57
C ALA A 616 -21.32 -7.06 6.59
N LYS A 617 -20.22 -6.29 6.54
CA LYS A 617 -20.10 -5.13 5.65
C LYS A 617 -20.14 -5.54 4.18
N CYS A 618 -19.34 -6.53 3.81
CA CYS A 618 -19.27 -7.03 2.44
C CYS A 618 -20.63 -7.58 1.94
N VAL A 619 -21.34 -8.34 2.77
CA VAL A 619 -22.68 -8.88 2.46
C VAL A 619 -23.68 -7.76 2.21
N ARG A 620 -23.81 -6.82 3.17
CA ARG A 620 -24.74 -5.69 3.06
C ARG A 620 -24.39 -4.77 1.90
N ALA A 621 -23.11 -4.49 1.66
CA ALA A 621 -22.69 -3.69 0.51
C ALA A 621 -23.01 -4.38 -0.82
N CYS A 622 -22.83 -5.71 -0.90
CA CYS A 622 -23.18 -6.48 -2.09
C CYS A 622 -24.69 -6.50 -2.37
N ASP A 623 -25.53 -6.50 -1.33
CA ASP A 623 -26.99 -6.55 -1.46
C ASP A 623 -27.62 -5.15 -1.58
N GLU A 624 -27.34 -4.25 -0.65
CA GLU A 624 -28.03 -2.96 -0.49
C GLU A 624 -27.50 -1.89 -1.44
N VAL A 625 -26.19 -1.89 -1.69
CA VAL A 625 -25.54 -0.89 -2.56
C VAL A 625 -25.38 -1.45 -3.97
N ALA A 626 -24.70 -2.59 -4.13
CA ALA A 626 -24.43 -3.16 -5.46
C ALA A 626 -25.62 -3.94 -6.08
N GLY A 627 -26.63 -4.33 -5.30
CA GLY A 627 -27.83 -4.99 -5.83
C GLY A 627 -27.65 -6.44 -6.34
N PHE A 628 -26.51 -7.08 -6.07
CA PHE A 628 -26.21 -8.43 -6.55
C PHE A 628 -26.50 -9.52 -5.51
N HIS A 629 -26.18 -9.27 -4.23
CA HIS A 629 -26.26 -10.27 -3.15
C HIS A 629 -25.55 -11.60 -3.49
N ALA A 630 -24.35 -11.49 -4.07
CA ALA A 630 -23.57 -12.64 -4.51
C ALA A 630 -22.82 -13.37 -3.39
N ILE A 631 -22.71 -12.74 -2.21
CA ILE A 631 -22.04 -13.29 -1.03
C ILE A 631 -22.95 -13.14 0.20
N ASP A 632 -22.94 -14.15 1.07
CA ASP A 632 -23.67 -14.15 2.33
C ASP A 632 -22.94 -15.00 3.38
N PHE A 633 -23.41 -14.98 4.62
CA PHE A 633 -22.95 -15.91 5.65
C PHE A 633 -23.68 -17.23 5.56
N ALA A 634 -22.92 -18.31 5.74
CA ALA A 634 -23.43 -19.64 5.93
C ALA A 634 -23.07 -20.19 7.32
N LYS A 635 -23.67 -21.34 7.65
CA LYS A 635 -23.53 -22.03 8.94
C LYS A 635 -23.98 -21.15 10.11
N ARG A 636 -23.79 -21.60 11.35
CA ARG A 636 -24.18 -20.88 12.57
C ARG A 636 -23.16 -21.10 13.70
N GLY A 637 -23.00 -20.11 14.57
CA GLY A 637 -22.13 -20.19 15.73
C GLY A 637 -20.66 -20.08 15.33
N PHE A 638 -19.79 -20.91 15.91
CA PHE A 638 -18.34 -20.88 15.65
C PHE A 638 -18.00 -21.17 14.19
N GLU A 639 -18.80 -21.97 13.49
CA GLU A 639 -18.54 -22.32 12.10
C GLU A 639 -19.03 -21.24 11.10
N SER A 640 -19.59 -20.13 11.56
CA SER A 640 -20.10 -19.09 10.67
C SER A 640 -18.99 -18.55 9.76
N VAL A 641 -19.26 -18.56 8.45
CA VAL A 641 -18.26 -18.23 7.42
C VAL A 641 -18.91 -17.49 6.26
N LEU A 642 -18.17 -16.59 5.64
CA LEU A 642 -18.59 -15.91 4.42
C LEU A 642 -18.48 -16.90 3.24
N THR A 643 -19.52 -17.00 2.42
CA THR A 643 -19.56 -17.89 1.26
C THR A 643 -20.22 -17.19 0.08
N PRO A 644 -19.90 -17.55 -1.17
CA PRO A 644 -20.76 -17.19 -2.29
C PRO A 644 -22.16 -17.78 -2.08
N GLN A 645 -23.16 -17.16 -2.70
CA GLN A 645 -24.56 -17.53 -2.57
C GLN A 645 -24.77 -19.06 -2.67
N PHE A 646 -25.53 -19.65 -1.74
CA PHE A 646 -25.86 -21.09 -1.67
C PHE A 646 -24.67 -22.08 -1.66
N PHE A 647 -23.49 -21.70 -1.12
CA PHE A 647 -22.28 -22.52 -1.15
C PHE A 647 -21.77 -22.84 -2.56
N HIS A 648 -22.14 -22.03 -3.55
CA HIS A 648 -21.52 -22.08 -4.87
C HIS A 648 -20.08 -21.58 -4.82
N ASP A 649 -19.30 -21.88 -5.86
CA ASP A 649 -18.06 -21.14 -6.10
C ASP A 649 -18.37 -19.72 -6.61
N MET A 650 -17.34 -18.90 -6.75
CA MET A 650 -17.51 -17.53 -7.25
C MET A 650 -17.97 -17.49 -8.72
N GLU A 651 -17.61 -18.49 -9.54
CA GLU A 651 -17.93 -18.55 -10.97
C GLU A 651 -19.42 -18.79 -11.21
N HIS A 652 -20.07 -19.53 -10.32
CA HIS A 652 -21.50 -19.84 -10.38
C HIS A 652 -22.35 -18.87 -9.53
N SER A 653 -21.74 -17.81 -8.98
CA SER A 653 -22.45 -16.76 -8.22
C SER A 653 -22.94 -15.61 -9.12
N ASP A 654 -23.80 -14.73 -8.58
CA ASP A 654 -24.22 -13.47 -9.24
C ASP A 654 -23.14 -12.35 -9.17
N CYS A 655 -21.90 -12.68 -8.79
CA CYS A 655 -20.84 -11.70 -8.64
C CYS A 655 -20.38 -11.14 -9.99
N THR A 656 -20.44 -9.82 -10.14
CA THR A 656 -19.94 -9.08 -11.31
C THR A 656 -18.55 -8.48 -11.12
N PHE A 657 -17.89 -8.79 -9.99
CA PHE A 657 -16.57 -8.27 -9.63
C PHE A 657 -16.49 -6.74 -9.56
N CYS A 658 -17.51 -6.08 -8.99
CA CYS A 658 -17.50 -4.62 -8.80
C CYS A 658 -16.45 -4.12 -7.78
N GLY A 659 -15.95 -5.00 -6.90
CA GLY A 659 -14.96 -4.67 -5.86
C GLY A 659 -15.50 -3.88 -4.68
N LEU A 660 -16.82 -3.70 -4.56
CA LEU A 660 -17.35 -2.98 -3.40
C LEU A 660 -17.08 -3.74 -2.09
N CYS A 661 -17.09 -5.08 -2.12
CA CYS A 661 -16.80 -5.92 -0.95
C CYS A 661 -15.35 -5.81 -0.46
N THR A 662 -14.38 -5.60 -1.36
CA THR A 662 -12.97 -5.37 -1.01
C THR A 662 -12.79 -3.98 -0.42
N GLN A 663 -13.43 -2.95 -1.01
CA GLN A 663 -13.37 -1.58 -0.51
C GLN A 663 -13.95 -1.41 0.91
N VAL A 664 -15.03 -2.10 1.25
CA VAL A 664 -15.67 -1.98 2.58
C VAL A 664 -15.07 -2.91 3.64
N CYS A 665 -14.13 -3.80 3.29
CA CYS A 665 -13.56 -4.77 4.22
C CYS A 665 -12.67 -4.05 5.25
N PRO A 666 -12.98 -4.10 6.56
CA PRO A 666 -12.23 -3.31 7.56
C PRO A 666 -10.98 -4.00 8.11
N VAL A 667 -10.65 -5.20 7.63
CA VAL A 667 -9.67 -6.12 8.24
C VAL A 667 -8.81 -6.89 7.23
N GLY A 668 -8.90 -6.55 5.94
CA GLY A 668 -8.13 -7.25 4.92
C GLY A 668 -8.48 -8.73 4.72
N ALA A 669 -9.71 -9.15 5.01
CA ALA A 669 -10.18 -10.50 4.69
C ALA A 669 -10.51 -10.65 3.18
N LEU A 670 -10.88 -9.54 2.53
CA LEU A 670 -11.11 -9.45 1.10
C LEU A 670 -10.16 -8.37 0.57
N ILE A 671 -9.11 -8.77 -0.14
CA ILE A 671 -8.05 -7.86 -0.60
C ILE A 671 -7.91 -8.00 -2.11
N GLU A 672 -7.91 -6.88 -2.81
CA GLU A 672 -7.63 -6.86 -4.25
C GLU A 672 -6.24 -7.43 -4.54
N ASN A 673 -6.11 -8.24 -5.59
CA ASN A 673 -4.80 -8.76 -5.99
C ASN A 673 -3.92 -7.58 -6.42
N ARG A 674 -2.92 -7.23 -5.61
CA ARG A 674 -2.01 -6.13 -5.92
C ARG A 674 -0.94 -6.58 -6.91
N VAL A 675 -0.34 -5.60 -7.58
CA VAL A 675 0.91 -5.83 -8.32
C VAL A 675 1.96 -6.33 -7.33
N GLY A 676 2.76 -7.34 -7.70
CA GLY A 676 3.77 -7.93 -6.83
C GLY A 676 4.80 -6.92 -6.33
N HIS A 677 5.45 -7.25 -5.21
CA HIS A 677 6.42 -6.39 -4.52
C HIS A 677 5.79 -5.06 -4.06
N TRP A 678 4.65 -5.11 -3.40
CA TRP A 678 4.03 -3.90 -2.85
C TRP A 678 4.88 -3.31 -1.72
N PRO A 679 5.30 -2.02 -1.77
CA PRO A 679 5.92 -1.36 -0.65
C PRO A 679 4.93 -1.34 0.52
N HIS A 680 5.26 -2.06 1.58
CA HIS A 680 4.50 -2.14 2.81
C HIS A 680 4.55 -0.79 3.58
N LEU A 681 4.38 0.39 2.94
CA LEU A 681 4.59 1.71 3.55
C LEU A 681 3.90 2.94 2.93
N GLU A 682 3.10 2.83 1.87
CA GLU A 682 2.58 4.05 1.21
C GLU A 682 1.11 4.34 1.53
N GLU A 683 0.85 5.54 2.07
CA GLU A 683 -0.41 6.25 1.82
C GLU A 683 -0.42 6.62 0.33
N PRO A 684 -1.36 6.09 -0.47
CA PRO A 684 -1.36 6.36 -1.89
C PRO A 684 -1.75 7.82 -2.15
N LEU A 685 -1.15 8.42 -3.19
CA LEU A 685 -1.64 9.68 -3.72
C LEU A 685 -2.97 9.41 -4.44
N ILE A 686 -4.05 10.05 -3.98
CA ILE A 686 -5.37 9.85 -4.58
C ILE A 686 -5.62 10.90 -5.65
N ILE A 687 -5.93 10.43 -6.87
CA ILE A 687 -6.42 11.28 -7.96
C ILE A 687 -7.85 10.87 -8.31
N LYS A 688 -8.79 11.81 -8.11
CA LYS A 688 -10.16 11.68 -8.60
C LYS A 688 -10.21 11.88 -10.12
N THR A 689 -10.81 10.94 -10.84
CA THR A 689 -10.97 10.97 -12.31
C THR A 689 -12.24 10.22 -12.75
N THR A 690 -12.55 10.22 -14.04
CA THR A 690 -13.74 9.56 -14.60
C THR A 690 -13.37 8.33 -15.42
N CYS A 691 -14.07 7.22 -15.19
CA CYS A 691 -13.96 6.00 -15.99
C CYS A 691 -14.48 6.22 -17.41
N MET A 692 -13.66 5.89 -18.41
CA MET A 692 -13.99 6.09 -19.83
C MET A 692 -14.37 4.79 -20.57
N SER A 693 -14.59 3.70 -19.84
CA SER A 693 -14.90 2.40 -20.47
C SER A 693 -16.35 2.27 -20.97
N CYS A 694 -17.26 3.12 -20.50
CA CYS A 694 -18.65 3.22 -20.95
C CYS A 694 -19.23 4.60 -20.54
N PRO A 695 -20.36 5.05 -21.10
CA PRO A 695 -20.89 6.39 -20.86
C PRO A 695 -21.64 6.55 -19.55
N VAL A 696 -21.60 5.58 -18.64
CA VAL A 696 -22.09 5.82 -17.27
C VAL A 696 -21.20 6.87 -16.58
N GLY A 697 -19.88 6.82 -16.82
CA GLY A 697 -18.93 7.80 -16.27
C GLY A 697 -18.76 7.72 -14.76
N CYS A 698 -18.36 6.55 -14.26
CA CYS A 698 -18.10 6.36 -12.82
C CYS A 698 -16.96 7.28 -12.37
N GLU A 699 -17.15 8.03 -11.28
CA GLU A 699 -16.04 8.72 -10.61
C GLU A 699 -15.17 7.68 -9.89
N LEU A 700 -13.87 7.73 -10.11
CA LEU A 700 -12.87 6.81 -9.59
C LEU A 700 -11.83 7.57 -8.77
N GLU A 701 -11.39 6.96 -7.67
CA GLU A 701 -10.23 7.37 -6.91
C GLU A 701 -9.05 6.47 -7.28
N MET A 702 -8.18 6.96 -8.16
CA MET A 702 -6.94 6.27 -8.49
C MET A 702 -5.95 6.45 -7.35
N ASN A 703 -5.65 5.37 -6.65
CA ASN A 703 -4.66 5.33 -5.59
C ASN A 703 -3.30 5.07 -6.27
N LEU A 704 -2.43 6.08 -6.32
CA LEU A 704 -1.14 6.03 -6.99
C LEU A 704 0.01 5.91 -5.99
N ASP A 705 1.16 5.41 -6.44
CA ASP A 705 2.41 5.57 -5.70
C ASP A 705 2.83 7.05 -5.63
N ARG A 706 3.73 7.39 -4.70
CA ARG A 706 4.17 8.80 -4.53
C ARG A 706 4.74 9.43 -5.79
N GLY A 707 5.41 8.63 -6.64
CA GLY A 707 5.99 9.08 -7.89
C GLY A 707 4.98 9.29 -9.04
N ARG A 708 3.68 9.01 -8.82
CA ARG A 708 2.65 8.94 -9.86
C ARG A 708 3.05 8.03 -11.02
N SER A 709 3.84 7.00 -10.79
CA SER A 709 4.29 6.09 -11.85
C SER A 709 3.37 4.89 -12.03
N ARG A 710 2.61 4.51 -10.99
CA ARG A 710 1.81 3.28 -10.98
C ARG A 710 0.49 3.45 -10.23
N ILE A 711 -0.56 2.79 -10.74
CA ILE A 711 -1.83 2.61 -10.05
C ILE A 711 -1.70 1.43 -9.07
N VAL A 712 -1.93 1.69 -7.79
CA VAL A 712 -1.92 0.72 -6.69
C VAL A 712 -3.24 -0.05 -6.65
N ARG A 713 -4.33 0.72 -6.64
CA ARG A 713 -5.72 0.26 -6.64
C ARG A 713 -6.63 1.38 -7.12
N VAL A 714 -7.90 1.05 -7.34
CA VAL A 714 -8.93 2.03 -7.65
C VAL A 714 -10.04 1.90 -6.63
N THR A 715 -10.33 2.97 -5.89
CA THR A 715 -11.48 3.08 -4.97
C THR A 715 -12.54 4.00 -5.56
N THR A 716 -13.67 4.14 -4.89
CA THR A 716 -14.70 5.13 -5.20
C THR A 716 -15.16 5.83 -3.93
N ASP A 717 -15.55 7.10 -4.05
CA ASP A 717 -16.09 7.88 -2.95
C ASP A 717 -17.61 7.65 -2.85
N LEU A 718 -18.06 6.94 -1.82
CA LEU A 718 -19.49 6.72 -1.55
C LEU A 718 -20.13 7.93 -0.86
N ASP A 719 -19.33 8.82 -0.28
CA ASP A 719 -19.81 9.99 0.46
C ASP A 719 -19.98 11.22 -0.44
N ASP A 720 -19.47 11.19 -1.68
CA ASP A 720 -19.59 12.30 -2.64
C ASP A 720 -21.00 12.34 -3.26
N PRO A 721 -21.85 13.32 -2.88
CA PRO A 721 -23.20 13.43 -3.43
C PRO A 721 -23.19 13.84 -4.91
N GLU A 722 -22.08 14.43 -5.40
CA GLU A 722 -21.93 14.91 -6.76
C GLU A 722 -21.33 13.84 -7.69
N ALA A 723 -20.85 12.71 -7.15
CA ALA A 723 -20.40 11.58 -7.97
C ALA A 723 -21.55 11.11 -8.90
N PRO A 724 -21.32 11.00 -10.22
CA PRO A 724 -22.37 10.65 -11.19
C PRO A 724 -23.07 9.33 -10.89
N THR A 725 -22.37 8.41 -10.22
CA THR A 725 -22.87 7.07 -9.88
C THR A 725 -23.13 6.85 -8.39
N GLY A 726 -23.03 7.91 -7.57
CA GLY A 726 -23.11 7.78 -6.11
C GLY A 726 -22.04 6.84 -5.54
N GLY A 727 -20.86 6.81 -6.17
CA GLY A 727 -19.75 5.93 -5.80
C GLY A 727 -19.85 4.48 -6.31
N ASP A 728 -20.89 4.11 -7.05
CA ASP A 728 -20.97 2.79 -7.71
C ASP A 728 -19.94 2.69 -8.85
N CYS A 729 -19.24 1.56 -8.96
CA CYS A 729 -18.33 1.26 -10.06
C CYS A 729 -18.36 -0.23 -10.39
N CYS A 730 -18.13 -0.59 -11.65
CA CYS A 730 -18.06 -1.98 -12.12
C CYS A 730 -16.62 -2.51 -12.18
N VAL A 731 -16.48 -3.78 -12.55
CA VAL A 731 -15.18 -4.46 -12.77
C VAL A 731 -14.26 -3.69 -13.73
N ARG A 732 -14.81 -3.01 -14.75
CA ARG A 732 -14.01 -2.25 -15.72
C ARG A 732 -13.31 -1.06 -15.08
N GLY A 733 -14.05 -0.20 -14.37
CA GLY A 733 -13.44 0.93 -13.67
C GLY A 733 -12.53 0.48 -12.52
N ARG A 734 -12.89 -0.61 -11.84
CA ARG A 734 -12.16 -1.12 -10.67
C ARG A 734 -10.83 -1.79 -11.02
N TYR A 735 -10.78 -2.60 -12.08
CA TYR A 735 -9.66 -3.53 -12.30
C TYR A 735 -9.05 -3.51 -13.71
N SER A 736 -9.64 -2.81 -14.69
CA SER A 736 -9.13 -2.88 -16.07
C SER A 736 -7.69 -2.36 -16.22
N PHE A 737 -7.22 -1.51 -15.28
CA PHE A 737 -5.85 -1.00 -15.27
C PHE A 737 -4.80 -2.11 -15.12
N LYS A 738 -5.14 -3.27 -14.53
CA LYS A 738 -4.18 -4.38 -14.33
C LYS A 738 -3.74 -5.05 -15.63
N GLY A 739 -4.56 -4.95 -16.68
CA GLY A 739 -4.22 -5.44 -18.02
C GLY A 739 -3.74 -4.33 -18.97
N MET A 740 -3.63 -3.09 -18.47
CA MET A 740 -3.06 -2.00 -19.26
C MET A 740 -1.56 -2.03 -19.13
N ASP A 741 -0.89 -1.96 -20.28
CA ASP A 741 0.53 -1.74 -20.36
C ASP A 741 0.82 -0.28 -20.00
N LEU A 742 0.77 0.04 -18.70
CA LEU A 742 1.13 1.35 -18.18
C LEU A 742 2.60 1.70 -18.46
N ASP A 743 3.43 0.71 -18.82
CA ASP A 743 4.83 0.92 -19.18
C ASP A 743 5.03 1.23 -20.69
N GLY A 744 3.98 1.17 -21.52
CA GLY A 744 4.02 1.55 -22.93
C GLY A 744 5.07 0.79 -23.74
N ASN A 745 5.10 -0.54 -23.63
CA ASN A 745 6.17 -1.41 -24.11
C ASN A 745 6.18 -1.70 -25.61
N PHE A 746 5.32 -1.05 -26.41
CA PHE A 746 5.40 -1.20 -27.87
C PHE A 746 5.75 0.12 -28.56
N ASP A 747 6.73 0.00 -29.45
CA ASP A 747 7.23 1.12 -30.25
C ASP A 747 6.27 1.43 -31.41
N HIS A 748 6.41 2.64 -31.96
CA HIS A 748 5.89 2.95 -33.27
C HIS A 748 6.41 1.93 -34.28
N SER A 749 5.54 1.36 -35.12
CA SER A 749 5.98 0.37 -36.10
C SER A 749 5.33 0.58 -37.47
N MET A 750 6.06 0.17 -38.50
CA MET A 750 5.59 0.10 -39.88
C MET A 750 5.85 -1.28 -40.45
N ASN A 751 4.79 -1.96 -40.90
CA ASN A 751 4.85 -3.36 -41.34
C ASN A 751 5.54 -4.29 -40.31
N GLY A 752 5.31 -4.04 -39.02
CA GLY A 752 5.90 -4.80 -37.91
C GLY A 752 7.35 -4.46 -37.55
N ALA A 753 8.00 -3.52 -38.26
CA ALA A 753 9.34 -3.04 -37.92
C ALA A 753 9.28 -1.74 -37.12
N PRO A 754 10.05 -1.58 -36.01
CA PRO A 754 10.12 -0.33 -35.26
C PRO A 754 10.60 0.85 -36.13
N VAL A 755 9.98 2.01 -35.97
CA VAL A 755 10.32 3.26 -36.69
C VAL A 755 10.31 4.45 -35.72
N SER A 756 10.84 5.60 -36.15
CA SER A 756 10.72 6.82 -35.36
C SER A 756 9.28 7.35 -35.31
N PRO A 757 8.89 8.11 -34.26
CA PRO A 757 7.58 8.74 -34.18
C PRO A 757 7.23 9.57 -35.42
N ASP A 758 8.17 10.39 -35.91
CA ASP A 758 7.95 11.28 -37.04
C ASP A 758 7.69 10.51 -38.35
N GLU A 759 8.41 9.40 -38.57
CA GLU A 759 8.20 8.51 -39.72
C GLU A 759 6.82 7.84 -39.67
N ALA A 760 6.41 7.33 -38.50
CA ALA A 760 5.10 6.73 -38.33
C ALA A 760 3.96 7.74 -38.55
N ILE A 761 4.12 8.97 -38.04
CA ILE A 761 3.14 10.06 -38.18
C ILE A 761 3.02 10.48 -39.65
N ALA A 762 4.14 10.63 -40.37
CA ALA A 762 4.12 10.94 -41.80
C ALA A 762 3.44 9.82 -42.62
N ALA A 763 3.70 8.56 -42.29
CA ALA A 763 3.05 7.43 -42.95
C ALA A 763 1.55 7.36 -42.65
N PHE A 764 1.16 7.63 -41.40
CA PHE A 764 -0.23 7.75 -40.97
C PHE A 764 -0.96 8.85 -41.73
N GLU A 765 -0.36 10.04 -41.81
CA GLU A 765 -0.89 11.18 -42.55
C GLU A 765 -1.11 10.85 -44.03
N ALA A 766 -0.13 10.19 -44.66
CA ALA A 766 -0.22 9.82 -46.07
C ALA A 766 -1.39 8.86 -46.31
N LEU A 767 -1.56 7.84 -45.46
CA LEU A 767 -2.68 6.90 -45.55
C LEU A 767 -4.03 7.59 -45.29
N ALA A 768 -4.07 8.54 -44.35
CA ALA A 768 -5.26 9.29 -43.99
C ALA A 768 -5.71 10.32 -45.03
N SER A 769 -4.79 10.74 -45.90
CA SER A 769 -5.09 11.66 -47.01
C SER A 769 -5.71 10.98 -48.24
N GLU A 770 -5.79 9.65 -48.24
CA GLU A 770 -6.30 8.91 -49.39
C GLU A 770 -7.81 9.10 -49.59
N LYS A 771 -8.21 9.16 -50.87
CA LYS A 771 -9.62 9.25 -51.25
C LYS A 771 -10.37 8.02 -50.72
N ASP A 772 -11.52 8.25 -50.08
CA ASP A 772 -12.37 7.23 -49.45
C ASP A 772 -11.81 6.57 -48.17
N ALA A 773 -10.78 7.14 -47.52
CA ALA A 773 -10.33 6.69 -46.21
C ALA A 773 -11.49 6.64 -45.20
N ALA A 774 -11.53 5.58 -44.39
CA ALA A 774 -12.54 5.38 -43.36
C ALA A 774 -11.91 5.35 -41.97
N PHE A 775 -12.49 6.13 -41.06
CA PHE A 775 -12.05 6.23 -39.67
C PHE A 775 -12.94 5.36 -38.80
N VAL A 776 -12.33 4.48 -38.02
CA VAL A 776 -12.98 3.67 -37.00
C VAL A 776 -12.56 4.20 -35.65
N VAL A 777 -13.53 4.78 -34.94
CA VAL A 777 -13.30 5.53 -33.71
C VAL A 777 -13.64 4.67 -32.51
N GLY A 778 -12.73 4.66 -31.53
CA GLY A 778 -12.90 3.92 -30.28
C GLY A 778 -13.86 4.56 -29.29
N PRO A 779 -14.39 3.77 -28.34
CA PRO A 779 -15.42 4.22 -27.41
C PRO A 779 -14.86 5.05 -26.24
N SER A 780 -13.57 4.90 -25.92
CA SER A 780 -12.88 5.51 -24.77
C SER A 780 -12.08 6.76 -25.15
N LEU A 781 -12.73 7.68 -25.86
CA LEU A 781 -12.18 8.97 -26.25
C LEU A 781 -12.80 10.10 -25.45
N THR A 782 -11.99 11.12 -25.18
CA THR A 782 -12.45 12.40 -24.61
C THR A 782 -13.20 13.23 -25.66
N GLU A 783 -13.99 14.22 -25.23
CA GLU A 783 -14.63 15.17 -26.13
C GLU A 783 -13.62 15.84 -27.08
N GLN A 784 -12.46 16.23 -26.55
CA GLN A 784 -11.40 16.91 -27.28
C GLN A 784 -10.80 16.01 -28.37
N GLU A 785 -10.58 14.73 -28.06
CA GLU A 785 -10.09 13.74 -29.01
C GLU A 785 -11.11 13.51 -30.15
N VAL A 786 -12.39 13.38 -29.84
CA VAL A 786 -13.44 13.23 -30.86
C VAL A 786 -13.52 14.46 -31.77
N ARG A 787 -13.47 15.67 -31.20
CA ARG A 787 -13.45 16.92 -32.00
C ARG A 787 -12.23 16.98 -32.90
N ALA A 788 -11.05 16.62 -32.40
CA ALA A 788 -9.83 16.58 -33.19
C ALA A 788 -9.93 15.60 -34.36
N ILE A 789 -10.56 14.42 -34.18
CA ILE A 789 -10.81 13.45 -35.25
C ILE A 789 -11.71 14.07 -36.33
N VAL A 790 -12.82 14.70 -35.95
CA VAL A 790 -13.76 15.31 -36.90
C VAL A 790 -13.10 16.44 -37.69
N GLU A 791 -12.35 17.31 -37.01
CA GLU A 791 -11.62 18.41 -37.64
C GLU A 791 -10.54 17.88 -38.61
N PHE A 792 -9.80 16.84 -38.20
CA PHE A 792 -8.79 16.20 -39.03
C PHE A 792 -9.40 15.53 -40.28
N ALA A 793 -10.50 14.78 -40.11
CA ALA A 793 -11.20 14.13 -41.21
C ALA A 793 -11.72 15.16 -42.23
N LYS A 794 -12.31 16.28 -41.76
CA LYS A 794 -12.74 17.40 -42.61
C LYS A 794 -11.61 18.03 -43.40
N LEU A 795 -10.45 18.18 -42.78
CA LEU A 795 -9.29 18.80 -43.40
C LEU A 795 -8.65 17.88 -44.46
N ARG A 796 -8.58 16.57 -44.20
CA ARG A 796 -7.78 15.62 -44.99
C ARG A 796 -8.55 14.80 -46.01
N ALA A 797 -9.75 14.39 -45.65
CA ALA A 797 -10.58 13.54 -46.49
C ALA A 797 -12.03 14.04 -46.43
N PRO A 798 -12.35 15.16 -47.10
CA PRO A 798 -13.72 15.65 -47.20
C PRO A 798 -14.61 14.59 -47.86
N GLY A 799 -15.41 13.89 -47.07
CA GLY A 799 -16.19 12.72 -47.51
C GLY A 799 -15.75 11.38 -46.90
N ALA A 800 -14.78 11.38 -45.98
CA ALA A 800 -14.41 10.23 -45.17
C ALA A 800 -15.63 9.67 -44.43
N ARG A 801 -15.69 8.35 -44.35
CA ARG A 801 -16.72 7.64 -43.58
C ARG A 801 -16.20 7.44 -42.18
N ILE A 802 -16.95 7.88 -41.18
CA ILE A 802 -16.60 7.68 -39.78
C ILE A 802 -17.54 6.61 -39.22
N SER A 803 -16.97 5.56 -38.65
CA SER A 803 -17.72 4.60 -37.83
C SER A 803 -17.25 4.70 -36.39
N MET A 804 -18.16 4.37 -35.47
CA MET A 804 -17.87 4.22 -34.06
C MET A 804 -18.15 2.78 -33.65
N THR A 805 -17.16 2.19 -33.03
CA THR A 805 -17.20 0.81 -32.52
C THR A 805 -18.41 0.63 -31.59
N ALA A 806 -19.44 -0.08 -32.08
CA ALA A 806 -20.64 -0.52 -31.37
C ALA A 806 -21.85 0.44 -31.20
N ASP A 807 -21.83 1.65 -31.76
CA ASP A 807 -22.93 2.63 -31.61
C ASP A 807 -23.63 3.04 -32.92
N ALA A 808 -23.22 2.51 -34.07
CA ALA A 808 -23.83 2.86 -35.36
C ALA A 808 -25.33 2.49 -35.44
N GLU A 809 -25.75 1.45 -34.71
CA GLU A 809 -27.14 0.98 -34.58
C GLU A 809 -28.07 2.01 -33.89
N LEU A 810 -27.51 3.04 -33.24
CA LEU A 810 -28.29 4.13 -32.65
C LEU A 810 -28.65 5.24 -33.64
N ALA A 811 -28.08 5.25 -34.85
CA ALA A 811 -28.41 6.27 -35.85
C ALA A 811 -29.91 6.31 -36.22
N PRO A 812 -30.62 5.18 -36.43
CA PRO A 812 -32.08 5.16 -36.60
C PRO A 812 -32.83 5.76 -35.41
N HIS A 813 -32.40 5.45 -34.18
CA HIS A 813 -33.01 5.95 -32.95
C HIS A 813 -32.95 7.47 -32.83
N LEU A 814 -31.81 8.07 -33.20
CA LEU A 814 -31.64 9.53 -33.20
C LEU A 814 -32.51 10.23 -34.25
N ARG A 815 -32.61 9.63 -35.45
CA ARG A 815 -33.49 10.15 -36.51
C ARG A 815 -34.95 10.12 -36.09
N GLU A 816 -35.36 9.06 -35.39
CA GLU A 816 -36.70 8.92 -34.86
C GLU A 816 -36.97 9.95 -33.75
N ALA A 817 -36.06 10.04 -32.78
CA ALA A 817 -36.13 11.04 -31.72
C ALA A 817 -36.25 12.48 -32.24
N ALA A 818 -35.51 12.83 -33.29
CA ALA A 818 -35.52 14.16 -33.90
C ALA A 818 -36.83 14.51 -34.60
N ARG A 819 -37.65 13.51 -34.99
CA ARG A 819 -38.91 13.70 -35.72
C ARG A 819 -40.13 13.81 -34.80
N ARG A 820 -39.99 13.48 -33.52
CA ARG A 820 -41.11 13.35 -32.59
C ARG A 820 -41.15 14.50 -31.59
N ASP A 821 -42.32 15.13 -31.50
CA ASP A 821 -42.60 16.25 -30.58
C ASP A 821 -43.39 15.80 -29.34
N ASP A 822 -43.90 14.57 -29.32
CA ASP A 822 -44.72 13.99 -28.25
C ASP A 822 -43.92 13.18 -27.22
N ILE A 823 -42.63 13.01 -27.46
CA ILE A 823 -41.66 12.53 -26.48
C ILE A 823 -40.96 13.72 -25.84
N LYS A 824 -40.76 13.69 -24.52
CA LYS A 824 -39.89 14.66 -23.87
C LYS A 824 -38.48 14.34 -24.35
N ARG A 825 -37.91 15.24 -25.13
CA ARG A 825 -36.57 15.09 -25.68
C ARG A 825 -35.55 15.01 -24.53
N GLY A 826 -35.32 13.82 -23.99
CA GLY A 826 -34.43 13.58 -22.86
C GLY A 826 -33.00 13.91 -23.27
N ALA A 827 -32.38 14.85 -22.57
CA ALA A 827 -30.96 15.31 -22.60
C ALA A 827 -30.29 15.62 -23.97
N TYR A 828 -30.78 15.10 -25.09
CA TYR A 828 -30.12 15.12 -26.40
C TYR A 828 -30.62 16.22 -27.34
N SER A 829 -31.69 16.95 -27.00
CA SER A 829 -32.16 18.06 -27.87
C SER A 829 -31.50 19.40 -27.60
N SER A 830 -30.75 19.51 -26.51
CA SER A 830 -30.01 20.70 -26.16
C SER A 830 -28.71 20.31 -25.48
N LEU A 831 -27.67 20.11 -26.28
CA LEU A 831 -26.26 20.13 -25.84
C LEU A 831 -25.87 21.44 -25.10
N ASN A 832 -26.81 22.38 -24.94
CA ASN A 832 -26.70 23.65 -24.23
C ASN A 832 -27.62 23.78 -23.00
N ALA A 833 -28.45 22.77 -22.67
CA ALA A 833 -29.25 22.79 -21.44
C ALA A 833 -28.92 21.54 -20.62
N VAL A 834 -27.97 21.73 -19.71
CA VAL A 834 -27.76 20.85 -18.55
C VAL A 834 -29.08 20.87 -17.78
N SER A 835 -29.73 19.72 -17.60
CA SER A 835 -30.70 19.61 -16.51
C SER A 835 -29.87 19.63 -15.22
N PRO A 836 -30.06 20.60 -14.31
CA PRO A 836 -29.41 20.58 -13.00
C PRO A 836 -29.78 19.31 -12.22
N ASP A 837 -30.93 18.73 -12.56
CA ASP A 837 -31.50 17.54 -11.96
C ASP A 837 -31.44 16.41 -13.01
N GLY A 838 -30.35 15.63 -13.00
CA GLY A 838 -30.15 14.48 -13.90
C GLY A 838 -31.29 13.46 -13.81
N ILE A 839 -31.72 12.94 -14.96
CA ILE A 839 -32.88 12.03 -15.10
C ILE A 839 -32.64 10.66 -14.42
N ALA A 840 -31.40 10.31 -14.07
CA ALA A 840 -31.03 9.04 -13.45
C ALA A 840 -30.30 9.19 -12.10
N ARG A 841 -30.61 10.22 -11.30
CA ARG A 841 -30.32 10.18 -9.85
C ARG A 841 -31.23 9.15 -9.16
N HIS A 842 -30.80 7.89 -9.21
CA HIS A 842 -31.04 6.73 -8.33
C HIS A 842 -32.42 6.40 -7.75
N GLY A 843 -33.53 7.10 -7.99
CA GLY A 843 -34.76 6.77 -7.26
C GLY A 843 -36.02 7.52 -7.56
N GLU A 844 -36.03 8.41 -8.55
CA GLU A 844 -37.25 9.12 -8.90
C GLU A 844 -38.20 8.31 -9.76
N SER A 845 -37.65 7.44 -10.62
CA SER A 845 -38.46 6.57 -11.46
C SER A 845 -39.10 5.47 -10.63
N ASP A 846 -40.41 5.34 -10.76
CA ASP A 846 -41.20 4.34 -10.08
C ASP A 846 -41.45 3.10 -10.94
N ALA A 847 -41.11 3.11 -12.23
CA ALA A 847 -41.04 1.94 -13.11
C ALA A 847 -40.04 2.10 -14.26
N PHE A 848 -39.59 0.98 -14.83
CA PHE A 848 -38.59 0.95 -15.90
C PHE A 848 -39.03 0.02 -17.05
N LEU A 849 -38.84 0.49 -18.29
CA LEU A 849 -38.94 -0.33 -19.50
C LEU A 849 -37.57 -0.37 -20.17
N LEU A 850 -36.90 -1.52 -20.19
CA LEU A 850 -35.60 -1.72 -20.86
C LEU A 850 -35.78 -2.50 -22.17
N VAL A 851 -35.24 -1.99 -23.27
CA VAL A 851 -35.44 -2.57 -24.60
C VAL A 851 -34.10 -2.79 -25.31
N GLY A 852 -33.85 -4.03 -25.75
CA GLY A 852 -32.84 -4.33 -26.78
C GLY A 852 -31.37 -4.16 -26.40
N THR A 853 -30.99 -4.34 -25.12
CA THR A 853 -29.57 -4.40 -24.72
C THR A 853 -29.37 -5.21 -23.43
N ASN A 854 -28.23 -5.91 -23.36
CA ASN A 854 -27.73 -6.51 -22.14
C ASN A 854 -26.88 -5.48 -21.37
N THR A 855 -27.44 -4.91 -20.30
CA THR A 855 -26.76 -3.89 -19.51
C THR A 855 -25.57 -4.44 -18.71
N ASP A 856 -25.47 -5.76 -18.49
CA ASP A 856 -24.33 -6.34 -17.75
C ASP A 856 -23.01 -6.16 -18.51
N GLU A 857 -23.11 -6.27 -19.83
CA GLU A 857 -21.98 -6.14 -20.74
C GLU A 857 -21.79 -4.69 -21.16
N ASP A 858 -22.87 -3.99 -21.53
CA ASP A 858 -22.70 -2.65 -22.08
C ASP A 858 -22.47 -1.61 -20.96
N GLN A 859 -23.24 -1.67 -19.87
CA GLN A 859 -23.30 -0.66 -18.81
C GLN A 859 -23.51 -1.28 -17.40
N PRO A 860 -22.54 -2.03 -16.85
CA PRO A 860 -22.80 -2.90 -15.69
C PRO A 860 -23.28 -2.17 -14.41
N VAL A 861 -22.95 -0.88 -14.24
CA VAL A 861 -23.47 -0.07 -13.12
C VAL A 861 -24.97 0.18 -13.26
N LEU A 862 -25.49 0.28 -14.48
CA LEU A 862 -26.93 0.41 -14.71
C LEU A 862 -27.67 -0.87 -14.30
N THR A 863 -27.10 -2.07 -14.56
CA THR A 863 -27.65 -3.34 -14.02
C THR A 863 -27.76 -3.28 -12.49
N SER A 864 -26.71 -2.82 -11.80
CA SER A 864 -26.72 -2.67 -10.33
C SER A 864 -27.91 -1.80 -9.88
N TRP A 865 -28.12 -0.66 -10.52
CA TRP A 865 -29.23 0.25 -10.19
C TRP A 865 -30.59 -0.35 -10.45
N LEU A 866 -30.77 -1.01 -11.60
CA LEU A 866 -32.03 -1.66 -11.96
C LEU A 866 -32.37 -2.77 -10.96
N ARG A 867 -31.41 -3.63 -10.62
CA ARG A 867 -31.60 -4.68 -9.61
C ARG A 867 -31.90 -4.11 -8.23
N ARG A 868 -31.20 -3.04 -7.83
CA ARG A 868 -31.44 -2.33 -6.56
C ARG A 868 -32.85 -1.72 -6.50
N ALA A 869 -33.31 -1.10 -7.59
CA ALA A 869 -34.64 -0.54 -7.69
C ALA A 869 -35.73 -1.61 -7.57
N VAL A 870 -35.58 -2.74 -8.27
CA VAL A 870 -36.52 -3.87 -8.19
C VAL A 870 -36.55 -4.48 -6.78
N ARG A 871 -35.37 -4.81 -6.21
CA ARG A 871 -35.29 -5.54 -4.93
C ARG A 871 -35.69 -4.70 -3.72
N HIS A 872 -35.16 -3.48 -3.63
CA HIS A 872 -35.28 -2.64 -2.42
C HIS A 872 -36.35 -1.56 -2.54
N LYS A 873 -36.58 -1.01 -3.74
CA LYS A 873 -37.60 0.03 -3.96
C LYS A 873 -38.94 -0.53 -4.46
N LYS A 874 -38.96 -1.81 -4.86
CA LYS A 874 -40.12 -2.47 -5.47
C LYS A 874 -40.62 -1.75 -6.74
N SER A 875 -39.71 -1.06 -7.44
CA SER A 875 -40.00 -0.45 -8.74
C SER A 875 -40.17 -1.56 -9.79
N PRO A 876 -41.30 -1.63 -10.53
CA PRO A 876 -41.46 -2.59 -11.61
C PRO A 876 -40.43 -2.38 -12.72
N LEU A 877 -39.86 -3.48 -13.23
CA LEU A 877 -38.96 -3.48 -14.38
C LEU A 877 -39.49 -4.48 -15.40
N VAL A 878 -39.75 -3.99 -16.62
CA VAL A 878 -40.10 -4.82 -17.78
C VAL A 878 -38.92 -4.77 -18.75
N TYR A 879 -38.40 -5.93 -19.13
CA TYR A 879 -37.37 -6.06 -20.15
C TYR A 879 -37.96 -6.65 -21.43
N VAL A 880 -37.62 -6.08 -22.59
CA VAL A 880 -38.00 -6.60 -23.91
C VAL A 880 -36.74 -6.83 -24.74
N GLY A 881 -36.39 -8.08 -24.98
CA GLY A 881 -35.22 -8.44 -25.78
C GLY A 881 -34.76 -9.88 -25.58
N GLU A 882 -33.67 -10.25 -26.26
CA GLU A 882 -33.20 -11.65 -26.29
C GLU A 882 -32.25 -11.98 -25.13
N THR A 883 -31.40 -11.02 -24.74
CA THR A 883 -30.28 -11.20 -23.80
C THR A 883 -30.45 -10.39 -22.50
N PRO A 884 -31.37 -10.77 -21.59
CA PRO A 884 -31.63 -10.04 -20.34
C PRO A 884 -30.48 -10.06 -19.32
N GLY A 885 -29.46 -10.91 -19.50
CA GLY A 885 -28.37 -11.07 -18.55
C GLY A 885 -28.85 -11.41 -17.13
N LEU A 886 -28.30 -10.74 -16.14
CA LEU A 886 -28.60 -10.86 -14.72
C LEU A 886 -30.03 -10.41 -14.36
N LEU A 887 -30.72 -9.67 -15.24
CA LEU A 887 -32.12 -9.32 -14.99
C LEU A 887 -33.03 -10.55 -15.01
N ASP A 888 -32.64 -11.63 -15.70
CA ASP A 888 -33.36 -12.91 -15.75
C ASP A 888 -33.37 -13.66 -14.41
N LYS A 889 -32.42 -13.33 -13.52
CA LYS A 889 -32.29 -13.93 -12.18
C LYS A 889 -32.99 -13.12 -11.08
N GLY A 890 -33.68 -12.04 -11.43
CA GLY A 890 -34.33 -11.12 -10.49
C GLY A 890 -35.87 -11.12 -10.62
N ASP A 891 -36.52 -10.19 -9.92
CA ASP A 891 -37.97 -10.01 -9.97
C ASP A 891 -38.44 -9.16 -11.19
N ALA A 892 -37.60 -9.05 -12.22
CA ALA A 892 -37.95 -8.32 -13.45
C ALA A 892 -38.87 -9.17 -14.33
N LEU A 893 -39.84 -8.54 -14.99
CA LEU A 893 -40.68 -9.22 -15.99
C LEU A 893 -39.94 -9.26 -17.33
N ILE A 894 -39.50 -10.45 -17.73
CA ILE A 894 -38.74 -10.67 -18.96
C ILE A 894 -39.71 -11.06 -20.09
N LEU A 895 -39.81 -10.20 -21.10
CA LEU A 895 -40.48 -10.48 -22.37
C LEU A 895 -39.41 -10.83 -23.39
N ARG A 896 -39.23 -12.13 -23.66
CA ARG A 896 -38.19 -12.66 -24.55
C ARG A 896 -38.78 -12.96 -25.95
N PRO A 897 -38.82 -11.99 -26.88
CA PRO A 897 -39.26 -12.23 -28.24
C PRO A 897 -38.32 -13.24 -28.94
N SER A 898 -38.88 -14.01 -29.87
CA SER A 898 -38.10 -14.77 -30.85
C SER A 898 -37.31 -13.83 -31.76
N GLU A 899 -36.26 -14.33 -32.40
CA GLU A 899 -35.34 -13.53 -33.21
C GLU A 899 -36.06 -12.65 -34.24
N GLY A 900 -35.73 -11.35 -34.22
CA GLY A 900 -36.36 -10.34 -35.09
C GLY A 900 -37.82 -10.02 -34.78
N LYS A 901 -38.43 -10.63 -33.73
CA LYS A 901 -39.84 -10.44 -33.37
C LYS A 901 -40.11 -9.33 -32.33
N ALA A 902 -39.08 -8.61 -31.88
CA ALA A 902 -39.22 -7.58 -30.83
C ALA A 902 -40.21 -6.46 -31.17
N ALA A 903 -40.30 -6.05 -32.45
CA ALA A 903 -41.20 -5.00 -32.91
C ALA A 903 -42.68 -5.33 -32.60
N TRP A 904 -43.14 -6.55 -32.89
CA TRP A 904 -44.52 -6.98 -32.62
C TRP A 904 -44.85 -6.98 -31.12
N VAL A 905 -43.89 -7.40 -30.28
CA VAL A 905 -44.04 -7.39 -28.81
C VAL A 905 -44.15 -5.95 -28.27
N LEU A 906 -43.31 -5.04 -28.76
CA LEU A 906 -43.36 -3.62 -28.38
C LEU A 906 -44.65 -2.93 -28.85
N GLN A 907 -45.13 -3.22 -30.05
CA GLN A 907 -46.41 -2.70 -30.57
C GLN A 907 -47.59 -3.19 -29.71
N ALA A 908 -47.62 -4.48 -29.36
CA ALA A 908 -48.64 -5.04 -28.48
C ALA A 908 -48.61 -4.41 -27.08
N LEU A 909 -47.41 -4.19 -26.53
CA LEU A 909 -47.21 -3.54 -25.23
C LEU A 909 -47.69 -2.08 -25.26
N ALA A 910 -47.31 -1.30 -26.27
CA ALA A 910 -47.73 0.09 -26.44
C ALA A 910 -49.26 0.22 -26.55
N ALA A 911 -49.91 -0.68 -27.30
CA ALA A 911 -51.36 -0.74 -27.41
C ALA A 911 -52.03 -1.08 -26.08
N ALA A 912 -51.48 -2.05 -25.33
CA ALA A 912 -51.99 -2.46 -24.03
C ALA A 912 -51.90 -1.36 -22.97
N ILE A 913 -50.78 -0.60 -22.94
CA ILE A 913 -50.59 0.54 -22.03
C ILE A 913 -51.66 1.61 -22.26
N LYS A 914 -52.05 1.85 -23.52
CA LYS A 914 -53.12 2.80 -23.90
C LYS A 914 -54.55 2.27 -23.68
N GLY A 915 -54.71 1.06 -23.14
CA GLY A 915 -56.00 0.43 -22.88
C GLY A 915 -56.67 -0.21 -24.11
N GLY A 916 -55.91 -0.45 -25.19
CA GLY A 916 -56.39 -1.16 -26.38
C GLY A 916 -56.45 -2.68 -26.20
N GLU A 917 -57.30 -3.37 -26.99
CA GLU A 917 -57.33 -4.84 -27.02
C GLU A 917 -56.09 -5.41 -27.74
N VAL A 918 -55.38 -6.30 -27.07
CA VAL A 918 -54.26 -7.07 -27.64
C VAL A 918 -54.81 -8.36 -28.26
N GLN A 919 -54.66 -8.51 -29.58
CA GLN A 919 -55.11 -9.70 -30.31
C GLN A 919 -54.05 -10.80 -30.28
N ASP A 920 -54.46 -12.06 -30.03
CA ASP A 920 -53.55 -13.22 -30.02
C ASP A 920 -52.75 -13.36 -31.33
N ALA A 921 -53.36 -13.03 -32.47
CA ALA A 921 -52.74 -13.11 -33.80
C ALA A 921 -51.49 -12.22 -33.95
N VAL A 922 -51.37 -11.12 -33.19
CA VAL A 922 -50.18 -10.23 -33.23
C VAL A 922 -48.98 -10.86 -32.52
N LEU A 923 -49.24 -11.72 -31.54
CA LEU A 923 -48.21 -12.37 -30.72
C LEU A 923 -47.89 -13.80 -31.17
N GLU A 924 -48.61 -14.33 -32.15
CA GLU A 924 -48.39 -15.67 -32.69
C GLU A 924 -46.94 -15.83 -33.19
N GLY A 925 -46.23 -16.83 -32.67
CA GLY A 925 -44.83 -17.10 -33.03
C GLY A 925 -43.82 -16.09 -32.48
N THR A 926 -44.21 -15.16 -31.60
CA THR A 926 -43.27 -14.24 -30.93
C THR A 926 -42.62 -14.85 -29.68
N GLY A 927 -43.20 -15.90 -29.10
CA GLY A 927 -42.75 -16.48 -27.83
C GLY A 927 -43.26 -15.75 -26.57
N VAL A 928 -44.06 -14.70 -26.72
CA VAL A 928 -44.64 -13.91 -25.62
C VAL A 928 -46.17 -14.02 -25.65
N SER A 929 -46.82 -14.25 -24.50
CA SER A 929 -48.28 -14.39 -24.41
C SER A 929 -49.02 -13.06 -24.17
N VAL A 930 -50.31 -13.01 -24.51
CA VAL A 930 -51.18 -11.85 -24.20
C VAL A 930 -51.23 -11.56 -22.70
N GLU A 931 -51.19 -12.60 -21.86
CA GLU A 931 -51.18 -12.45 -20.40
C GLU A 931 -49.91 -11.76 -19.90
N GLN A 932 -48.74 -12.10 -20.46
CA GLN A 932 -47.49 -11.43 -20.16
C GLN A 932 -47.52 -9.96 -20.58
N ILE A 933 -48.07 -9.64 -21.76
CA ILE A 933 -48.24 -8.25 -22.21
C ILE A 933 -49.18 -7.46 -21.30
N LYS A 934 -50.32 -8.04 -20.91
CA LYS A 934 -51.26 -7.39 -19.97
C LYS A 934 -50.61 -7.13 -18.62
N THR A 935 -49.81 -8.09 -18.13
CA THR A 935 -49.07 -7.95 -16.87
C THR A 935 -48.04 -6.83 -16.97
N ALA A 936 -47.24 -6.80 -18.05
CA ALA A 936 -46.28 -5.73 -18.31
C ALA A 936 -46.94 -4.35 -18.42
N ALA A 937 -48.06 -4.25 -19.14
CA ALA A 937 -48.81 -3.00 -19.28
C ALA A 937 -49.39 -2.54 -17.95
N ALA A 938 -49.88 -3.44 -17.10
CA ALA A 938 -50.35 -3.09 -15.76
C ALA A 938 -49.22 -2.62 -14.84
N MET A 939 -48.05 -3.25 -14.92
CA MET A 939 -46.84 -2.86 -14.17
C MET A 939 -46.35 -1.46 -14.55
N LEU A 940 -46.38 -1.12 -15.85
CA LEU A 940 -45.88 0.15 -16.37
C LEU A 940 -46.93 1.26 -16.36
N GLY A 941 -48.18 0.97 -16.71
CA GLY A 941 -49.24 1.97 -16.89
C GLY A 941 -49.72 2.63 -15.59
N GLY A 942 -49.46 2.01 -14.43
CA GLY A 942 -49.73 2.60 -13.12
C GLY A 942 -48.64 3.55 -12.60
N ALA A 943 -47.50 3.65 -13.30
CA ALA A 943 -46.33 4.43 -12.89
C ALA A 943 -46.52 5.93 -13.15
N LYS A 944 -46.07 6.78 -12.24
CA LYS A 944 -46.14 8.24 -12.37
C LYS A 944 -44.90 8.83 -13.05
N LYS A 945 -43.75 8.17 -12.91
CA LYS A 945 -42.45 8.55 -13.46
C LYS A 945 -41.78 7.34 -14.12
N PRO A 946 -42.39 6.70 -15.13
CA PRO A 946 -41.73 5.63 -15.85
C PRO A 946 -40.54 6.15 -16.65
N LEU A 947 -39.46 5.36 -16.73
CA LEU A 947 -38.30 5.64 -17.58
C LEU A 947 -38.11 4.52 -18.61
N THR A 948 -38.01 4.90 -19.88
CA THR A 948 -37.72 3.95 -20.96
C THR A 948 -36.23 3.98 -21.32
N LEU A 949 -35.56 2.84 -21.25
CA LEU A 949 -34.14 2.66 -21.58
C LEU A 949 -34.03 1.92 -22.91
N ILE A 950 -33.42 2.53 -23.92
CA ILE A 950 -33.42 2.03 -25.30
C ILE A 950 -31.99 1.73 -25.74
N GLY A 951 -31.70 0.45 -26.02
CA GLY A 951 -30.45 -0.03 -26.58
C GLY A 951 -30.41 -0.04 -28.11
N GLY A 952 -29.22 -0.16 -28.68
CA GLY A 952 -29.00 -0.12 -30.14
C GLY A 952 -29.70 -1.21 -30.94
N ALA A 953 -29.88 -2.41 -30.38
CA ALA A 953 -30.54 -3.52 -31.06
C ALA A 953 -32.08 -3.42 -31.05
N ALA A 954 -32.66 -2.39 -30.42
CA ALA A 954 -34.10 -2.19 -30.39
C ALA A 954 -34.63 -1.69 -31.76
N PRO A 955 -35.85 -2.10 -32.18
CA PRO A 955 -36.54 -1.45 -33.30
C PRO A 955 -36.90 -0.02 -32.91
N ALA A 956 -36.29 0.97 -33.59
CA ALA A 956 -36.40 2.38 -33.19
C ALA A 956 -37.85 2.87 -33.09
N SER A 957 -38.65 2.75 -34.15
CA SER A 957 -40.03 3.27 -34.17
C SER A 957 -40.86 2.72 -33.02
N GLU A 958 -40.85 1.40 -32.85
CA GLU A 958 -41.66 0.71 -31.85
C GLU A 958 -41.18 0.98 -30.42
N ALA A 959 -39.87 1.11 -30.19
CA ALA A 959 -39.32 1.47 -28.89
C ALA A 959 -39.77 2.88 -28.47
N PHE A 960 -39.74 3.85 -29.41
CA PHE A 960 -40.24 5.20 -29.16
C PHE A 960 -41.76 5.27 -29.01
N ASP A 961 -42.52 4.44 -29.73
CA ASP A 961 -43.97 4.31 -29.55
C ASP A 961 -44.34 3.78 -28.16
N ALA A 962 -43.58 2.80 -27.66
CA ALA A 962 -43.73 2.31 -26.30
C ALA A 962 -43.41 3.41 -25.26
N ALA A 963 -42.32 4.16 -25.45
CA ALA A 963 -41.96 5.28 -24.59
C ALA A 963 -43.03 6.40 -24.57
N ALA A 964 -43.54 6.77 -25.75
CA ALA A 964 -44.60 7.78 -25.89
C ALA A 964 -45.94 7.34 -25.31
N SER A 965 -46.20 6.02 -25.24
CA SER A 965 -47.40 5.47 -24.61
C SER A 965 -47.39 5.59 -23.08
N LEU A 966 -46.22 5.86 -22.49
CA LEU A 966 -46.04 6.13 -21.07
C LEU A 966 -46.10 7.65 -20.82
N ASN A 967 -45.00 8.27 -20.40
CA ASN A 967 -44.86 9.72 -20.18
C ASN A 967 -43.93 10.40 -21.21
N GLY A 968 -43.44 9.64 -22.20
CA GLY A 968 -42.51 10.11 -23.21
C GLY A 968 -41.07 10.34 -22.73
N GLU A 969 -40.69 9.90 -21.53
CA GLU A 969 -39.31 10.00 -21.01
C GLU A 969 -38.49 8.76 -21.40
N TYR A 970 -37.31 9.00 -22.00
CA TYR A 970 -36.41 7.96 -22.47
C TYR A 970 -34.93 8.30 -22.29
N LEU A 971 -34.09 7.27 -22.24
CA LEU A 971 -32.63 7.35 -22.25
C LEU A 971 -32.09 6.43 -23.36
N LEU A 972 -31.27 6.99 -24.26
CA LEU A 972 -30.56 6.19 -25.25
C LEU A 972 -29.27 5.63 -24.63
N LEU A 973 -29.11 4.32 -24.69
CA LEU A 973 -28.01 3.59 -24.10
C LEU A 973 -26.86 3.42 -25.10
N PHE A 974 -26.15 4.52 -25.38
CA PHE A 974 -24.90 4.47 -26.16
C PHE A 974 -23.78 3.77 -25.37
N LYS A 975 -22.74 3.32 -26.07
CA LYS A 975 -21.67 2.47 -25.52
C LYS A 975 -20.34 3.19 -25.32
N GLY A 976 -20.08 4.29 -26.03
CA GLY A 976 -18.87 5.11 -25.90
C GLY A 976 -19.06 6.46 -25.20
N THR A 977 -18.07 6.94 -24.46
CA THR A 977 -18.09 8.28 -23.82
C THR A 977 -17.98 9.43 -24.83
N GLY A 978 -17.34 9.15 -25.97
CA GLY A 978 -17.21 10.08 -27.09
C GLY A 978 -18.45 10.14 -27.99
N SER A 979 -19.40 9.21 -27.82
CA SER A 979 -20.51 8.99 -28.73
C SER A 979 -21.40 10.22 -28.85
N ALA A 980 -21.76 10.84 -27.74
CA ALA A 980 -22.56 12.07 -27.73
C ALA A 980 -21.91 13.19 -28.57
N THR A 981 -20.59 13.36 -28.43
CA THR A 981 -19.83 14.40 -29.14
C THR A 981 -19.76 14.11 -30.65
N LEU A 982 -19.54 12.84 -31.02
CA LEU A 982 -19.48 12.45 -32.43
C LEU A 982 -20.84 12.62 -33.10
N LEU A 983 -21.92 12.20 -32.44
CA LEU A 983 -23.29 12.35 -32.94
C LEU A 983 -23.67 13.84 -33.08
N ALA A 984 -23.22 14.69 -32.16
CA ALA A 984 -23.42 16.14 -32.20
C ALA A 984 -22.69 16.85 -33.35
N SER A 985 -21.64 16.24 -33.91
CA SER A 985 -20.80 16.87 -34.94
C SER A 985 -21.50 17.05 -36.29
N GLY A 986 -22.61 16.33 -36.51
CA GLY A 986 -23.33 16.31 -37.78
C GLY A 986 -22.68 15.45 -38.87
N GLU A 987 -21.59 14.74 -38.56
CA GLU A 987 -20.92 13.85 -39.50
C GLU A 987 -21.77 12.64 -39.89
N LYS A 988 -21.55 12.14 -41.12
CA LYS A 988 -22.20 10.90 -41.58
C LYS A 988 -21.54 9.70 -40.90
N ILE A 989 -22.15 9.26 -39.81
CA ILE A 989 -21.77 8.01 -39.12
C ILE A 989 -22.30 6.82 -39.92
N VAL A 990 -21.41 5.90 -40.26
CA VAL A 990 -21.74 4.66 -40.98
C VAL A 990 -21.62 3.45 -40.08
N ASP A 991 -22.26 2.36 -40.48
CA ASP A 991 -22.13 1.07 -39.81
C ASP A 991 -20.74 0.47 -40.06
N THR A 992 -20.12 -0.10 -39.02
CA THR A 992 -18.87 -0.85 -39.15
C THR A 992 -19.02 -2.03 -40.12
N ALA A 993 -20.19 -2.66 -40.22
CA ALA A 993 -20.49 -3.67 -41.23
C ALA A 993 -20.37 -3.13 -42.67
N GLU A 994 -20.77 -1.87 -42.91
CA GLU A 994 -20.62 -1.21 -44.20
C GLU A 994 -19.15 -0.96 -44.55
N LEU A 995 -18.32 -0.65 -43.53
CA LEU A 995 -16.86 -0.54 -43.68
C LEU A 995 -16.20 -1.90 -43.96
N ARG A 996 -16.63 -2.96 -43.27
CA ARG A 996 -16.13 -4.33 -43.51
C ARG A 996 -16.35 -4.75 -44.96
N ALA A 997 -17.54 -4.51 -45.51
CA ALA A 997 -17.90 -4.87 -46.88
C ALA A 997 -17.12 -4.11 -47.98
N ASN A 998 -16.55 -2.94 -47.69
CA ASN A 998 -15.89 -2.10 -48.70
C ASN A 998 -14.38 -2.39 -48.86
N ALA A 999 -14.02 -3.51 -49.48
CA ALA A 999 -12.66 -4.05 -49.53
C ALA A 999 -11.53 -3.06 -49.95
N ASN A 1000 -11.84 -1.99 -50.68
CA ASN A 1000 -10.83 -1.12 -51.31
C ASN A 1000 -10.42 0.12 -50.49
N ALA A 1001 -11.18 0.51 -49.46
CA ALA A 1001 -10.89 1.71 -48.67
C ALA A 1001 -9.80 1.48 -47.62
N PRO A 1002 -8.83 2.39 -47.45
CA PRO A 1002 -7.93 2.40 -46.29
C PRO A 1002 -8.71 2.53 -44.98
N LEU A 1003 -8.34 1.76 -43.97
CA LEU A 1003 -8.97 1.78 -42.63
C LEU A 1003 -8.03 2.41 -41.60
N ILE A 1004 -8.56 3.30 -40.78
CA ILE A 1004 -7.79 4.01 -39.77
C ILE A 1004 -8.48 3.85 -38.43
N PHE A 1005 -7.89 3.05 -37.55
CA PHE A 1005 -8.40 2.82 -36.21
C PHE A 1005 -7.79 3.84 -35.25
N LEU A 1006 -8.63 4.64 -34.58
CA LEU A 1006 -8.22 5.70 -33.65
C LEU A 1006 -8.83 5.43 -32.28
N GLY A 1007 -7.98 5.08 -31.31
CA GLY A 1007 -8.42 4.72 -29.95
C GLY A 1007 -9.17 3.39 -29.86
N ALA A 1008 -9.10 2.55 -30.89
CA ALA A 1008 -9.66 1.20 -30.95
C ALA A 1008 -8.68 0.26 -31.64
N THR A 1009 -8.79 -1.03 -31.34
CA THR A 1009 -8.17 -2.09 -32.13
C THR A 1009 -9.15 -2.60 -33.20
N PRO A 1010 -8.67 -3.25 -34.28
CA PRO A 1010 -9.56 -3.88 -35.24
C PRO A 1010 -10.49 -4.93 -34.63
N GLU A 1011 -10.00 -5.70 -33.65
CA GLU A 1011 -10.81 -6.70 -32.93
C GLU A 1011 -11.92 -6.04 -32.10
N GLU A 1012 -11.64 -4.94 -31.40
CA GLU A 1012 -12.67 -4.17 -30.67
C GLU A 1012 -13.74 -3.61 -31.61
N ALA A 1013 -13.36 -3.35 -32.86
CA ALA A 1013 -14.28 -2.93 -33.90
C ALA A 1013 -15.04 -4.08 -34.59
N GLY A 1014 -14.81 -5.33 -34.20
CA GLY A 1014 -15.46 -6.50 -34.80
C GLY A 1014 -14.92 -6.86 -36.19
N PHE A 1015 -13.66 -6.50 -36.50
CA PHE A 1015 -12.95 -6.99 -37.69
C PHE A 1015 -12.21 -8.29 -37.37
N GLU A 1016 -12.27 -9.22 -38.31
CA GLU A 1016 -11.48 -10.45 -38.27
C GLU A 1016 -10.28 -10.37 -39.23
N ALA A 1017 -9.35 -11.32 -39.12
CA ALA A 1017 -8.19 -11.38 -40.02
C ALA A 1017 -8.59 -11.44 -41.50
N ALA A 1018 -9.71 -12.10 -41.82
CA ALA A 1018 -10.25 -12.18 -43.18
C ALA A 1018 -10.72 -10.81 -43.71
N ASP A 1019 -11.29 -9.97 -42.84
CA ASP A 1019 -11.76 -8.63 -43.21
C ASP A 1019 -10.62 -7.68 -43.56
N LEU A 1020 -9.41 -7.93 -43.03
CA LEU A 1020 -8.23 -7.08 -43.20
C LEU A 1020 -7.22 -7.65 -44.21
N ALA A 1021 -7.45 -8.86 -44.72
CA ALA A 1021 -6.53 -9.54 -45.63
C ALA A 1021 -6.29 -8.71 -46.91
N GLY A 1022 -5.04 -8.31 -47.14
CA GLY A 1022 -4.65 -7.50 -48.30
C GLY A 1022 -5.06 -6.02 -48.25
N ARG A 1023 -5.69 -5.56 -47.15
CA ARG A 1023 -6.03 -4.16 -46.93
C ARG A 1023 -4.87 -3.40 -46.28
N ARG A 1024 -4.83 -2.09 -46.54
CA ARG A 1024 -3.93 -1.16 -45.85
C ARG A 1024 -4.68 -0.51 -44.71
N TYR A 1025 -4.19 -0.70 -43.49
CA TYR A 1025 -4.79 -0.09 -42.31
C TYR A 1025 -3.72 0.42 -41.34
N ALA A 1026 -4.08 1.49 -40.63
CA ALA A 1026 -3.30 2.06 -39.54
C ALA A 1026 -4.06 1.92 -38.23
N VAL A 1027 -3.34 1.69 -37.14
CA VAL A 1027 -3.91 1.57 -35.80
C VAL A 1027 -3.17 2.52 -34.87
N ALA A 1028 -3.88 3.51 -34.33
CA ALA A 1028 -3.42 4.33 -33.23
C ALA A 1028 -4.20 3.93 -31.98
N THR A 1029 -3.55 3.27 -31.02
CA THR A 1029 -4.23 2.62 -29.88
C THR A 1029 -3.32 2.53 -28.66
N SER A 1030 -3.91 2.36 -27.48
CA SER A 1030 -3.19 2.05 -26.25
C SER A 1030 -3.12 0.54 -25.95
N LYS A 1031 -3.62 -0.32 -26.86
CA LYS A 1031 -3.69 -1.78 -26.68
C LYS A 1031 -3.08 -2.51 -27.86
N LEU A 1032 -2.19 -3.45 -27.59
CA LEU A 1032 -1.61 -4.32 -28.61
C LEU A 1032 -2.46 -5.59 -28.77
N THR A 1033 -2.83 -5.92 -30.01
CA THR A 1033 -3.57 -7.13 -30.37
C THR A 1033 -2.96 -7.77 -31.61
N ASN A 1034 -3.33 -9.02 -31.91
CA ASN A 1034 -2.80 -9.78 -33.05
C ASN A 1034 -3.05 -9.06 -34.40
N LEU A 1035 -4.19 -8.40 -34.58
CA LEU A 1035 -4.44 -7.59 -35.78
C LEU A 1035 -3.76 -6.22 -35.69
N SER A 1036 -3.64 -5.61 -34.52
CA SER A 1036 -2.93 -4.34 -34.39
C SER A 1036 -1.43 -4.46 -34.70
N GLU A 1037 -0.78 -5.55 -34.30
CA GLU A 1037 0.64 -5.83 -34.62
C GLU A 1037 0.90 -5.98 -36.13
N LYS A 1038 -0.11 -6.44 -36.87
CA LYS A 1038 -0.05 -6.64 -38.33
C LYS A 1038 -0.44 -5.39 -39.12
N ALA A 1039 -0.72 -4.28 -38.44
CA ALA A 1039 -1.07 -3.03 -39.09
C ALA A 1039 0.08 -2.55 -39.97
N LYS A 1040 -0.26 -1.85 -41.06
CA LYS A 1040 0.75 -1.19 -41.89
C LYS A 1040 1.49 -0.13 -41.09
N ILE A 1041 0.77 0.55 -40.19
CA ILE A 1041 1.26 1.59 -39.29
C ILE A 1041 0.64 1.35 -37.92
N LEU A 1042 1.46 1.24 -36.87
CA LEU A 1042 1.05 1.14 -35.48
C LEU A 1042 1.61 2.34 -34.71
N ILE A 1043 0.74 3.06 -34.00
CA ILE A 1043 1.09 4.23 -33.19
C ILE A 1043 0.58 4.02 -31.75
N PRO A 1044 1.45 3.92 -30.74
CA PRO A 1044 1.04 3.90 -29.35
C PRO A 1044 0.37 5.21 -28.93
N LEU A 1045 -0.78 5.11 -28.27
CA LEU A 1045 -1.51 6.22 -27.64
C LEU A 1045 -1.54 6.07 -26.12
N LEU A 1046 -1.75 7.19 -25.42
CA LEU A 1046 -2.01 7.18 -23.98
C LEU A 1046 -3.28 6.38 -23.64
N PRO A 1047 -3.24 5.44 -22.66
CA PRO A 1047 -4.43 4.77 -22.16
C PRO A 1047 -5.34 5.77 -21.45
N TRP A 1048 -6.63 5.42 -21.28
CA TRP A 1048 -7.60 6.35 -20.68
C TRP A 1048 -7.25 6.80 -19.26
N THR A 1049 -6.45 6.02 -18.53
CA THR A 1049 -5.94 6.36 -17.19
C THR A 1049 -4.95 7.52 -17.21
N GLU A 1050 -4.32 7.82 -18.35
CA GLU A 1050 -3.26 8.84 -18.49
C GLU A 1050 -3.71 10.07 -19.29
N LYS A 1051 -4.99 10.10 -19.67
CA LYS A 1051 -5.60 11.20 -20.43
C LYS A 1051 -6.12 12.28 -19.50
N ASP A 1052 -6.11 13.49 -20.01
CA ASP A 1052 -6.87 14.61 -19.48
C ASP A 1052 -7.95 15.03 -20.47
N GLY A 1053 -9.07 15.57 -19.99
CA GLY A 1053 -10.10 16.11 -20.86
C GLY A 1053 -11.49 16.03 -20.24
N GLU A 1054 -12.49 16.00 -21.10
CA GLU A 1054 -13.89 15.90 -20.69
C GLU A 1054 -14.58 14.71 -21.36
N ALA A 1055 -15.62 14.20 -20.71
CA ALA A 1055 -16.49 13.14 -21.20
C ALA A 1055 -17.96 13.50 -20.99
N VAL A 1056 -18.85 13.05 -21.86
CA VAL A 1056 -20.30 13.21 -21.67
C VAL A 1056 -20.89 11.87 -21.27
N ASN A 1057 -21.60 11.84 -20.14
CA ASN A 1057 -22.28 10.63 -19.69
C ASN A 1057 -23.67 10.47 -20.35
N LEU A 1058 -24.35 9.36 -20.03
CA LEU A 1058 -25.71 9.05 -20.54
C LEU A 1058 -26.74 10.16 -20.28
N GLU A 1059 -26.56 10.95 -19.22
CA GLU A 1059 -27.47 12.04 -18.84
C GLU A 1059 -27.14 13.38 -19.53
N GLY A 1060 -26.08 13.44 -20.33
CA GLY A 1060 -25.58 14.69 -20.92
C GLY A 1060 -24.72 15.54 -19.98
N ARG A 1061 -24.33 15.01 -18.81
CA ARG A 1061 -23.43 15.69 -17.88
C ARG A 1061 -21.99 15.61 -18.39
N ARG A 1062 -21.29 16.75 -18.38
CA ARG A 1062 -19.84 16.80 -18.62
C ARG A 1062 -19.09 16.36 -17.36
N LEU A 1063 -18.19 15.41 -17.53
CA LEU A 1063 -17.38 14.80 -16.49
C LEU A 1063 -15.91 15.10 -16.77
N VAL A 1064 -15.16 15.37 -15.71
CA VAL A 1064 -13.74 15.69 -15.81
C VAL A 1064 -12.93 14.39 -15.80
N VAL A 1065 -12.09 14.24 -16.81
CA VAL A 1065 -11.08 13.17 -16.88
C VAL A 1065 -9.74 13.80 -16.50
N ARG A 1066 -9.11 13.24 -15.48
CA ARG A 1066 -7.77 13.64 -15.03
C ARG A 1066 -6.81 12.48 -15.20
N ARG A 1067 -5.59 12.79 -15.64
CA ARG A 1067 -4.52 11.81 -15.74
C ARG A 1067 -4.11 11.33 -14.35
N GLY A 1068 -4.13 10.01 -14.16
CA GLY A 1068 -3.63 9.35 -12.97
C GLY A 1068 -2.10 9.25 -13.01
N PRO A 1069 -1.56 8.14 -13.56
CA PRO A 1069 -0.13 7.94 -13.66
C PRO A 1069 0.51 8.85 -14.75
N LEU A 1070 1.81 9.07 -14.59
CA LEU A 1070 2.70 9.83 -15.46
C LEU A 1070 3.80 8.87 -15.94
N THR A 1071 3.57 8.20 -17.06
CA THR A 1071 4.47 7.17 -17.57
C THR A 1071 5.38 7.78 -18.64
N ALA A 1072 6.65 7.36 -18.66
CA ALA A 1072 7.73 8.14 -19.29
C ALA A 1072 8.06 7.75 -20.74
N LYS A 1073 7.50 6.67 -21.30
CA LYS A 1073 8.21 5.93 -22.37
C LYS A 1073 7.80 6.21 -23.81
N THR A 1074 6.53 6.28 -24.20
CA THR A 1074 6.20 6.26 -25.66
C THR A 1074 4.85 6.84 -26.07
N GLY A 1075 3.85 6.91 -25.18
CA GLY A 1075 2.48 7.28 -25.55
C GLY A 1075 2.31 8.77 -25.84
N ARG A 1076 1.74 9.11 -27.01
CA ARG A 1076 1.28 10.48 -27.32
C ARG A 1076 -0.24 10.60 -27.13
N GLY A 1077 -0.69 11.79 -26.75
CA GLY A 1077 -2.12 12.11 -26.77
C GLY A 1077 -2.63 12.17 -28.22
N LEU A 1078 -3.82 11.63 -28.49
CA LEU A 1078 -4.38 11.57 -29.84
C LEU A 1078 -4.56 12.96 -30.46
N CYS A 1079 -4.94 13.97 -29.68
CA CYS A 1079 -5.00 15.36 -30.17
C CYS A 1079 -3.63 15.85 -30.69
N SER A 1080 -2.53 15.53 -30.01
CA SER A 1080 -1.18 15.91 -30.45
C SER A 1080 -0.82 15.21 -31.75
N LEU A 1081 -1.07 13.90 -31.82
CA LEU A 1081 -0.86 13.09 -33.01
C LEU A 1081 -1.55 13.70 -34.24
N LEU A 1082 -2.85 14.01 -34.12
CA LEU A 1082 -3.63 14.57 -35.22
C LEU A 1082 -3.19 15.99 -35.59
N ALA A 1083 -2.88 16.82 -34.60
CA ALA A 1083 -2.38 18.18 -34.82
C ALA A 1083 -1.05 18.18 -35.60
N GLU A 1084 -0.10 17.31 -35.23
CA GLU A 1084 1.17 17.14 -35.93
C GLU A 1084 1.00 16.61 -37.35
N ALA A 1085 0.14 15.60 -37.53
CA ALA A 1085 -0.23 15.09 -38.86
C ALA A 1085 -0.90 16.16 -39.76
N ALA A 1086 -1.45 17.22 -39.16
CA ALA A 1086 -2.05 18.35 -39.88
C ALA A 1086 -1.14 19.58 -40.00
N MET A 1087 -0.03 19.66 -39.27
CA MET A 1087 0.90 20.81 -39.30
C MET A 1087 1.33 21.24 -40.70
N PRO A 1088 1.67 20.33 -41.64
CA PRO A 1088 2.06 20.70 -43.00
C PRO A 1088 0.98 21.47 -43.79
N LEU A 1089 -0.27 21.50 -43.31
CA LEU A 1089 -1.42 22.10 -43.99
C LEU A 1089 -1.87 23.45 -43.42
N GLY A 1090 -1.27 23.93 -42.31
CA GLY A 1090 -1.68 25.19 -41.68
C GLY A 1090 -3.10 25.19 -41.07
N GLY A 1091 -3.73 24.03 -40.93
CA GLY A 1091 -5.03 23.87 -40.28
C GLY A 1091 -4.90 23.92 -38.75
N LYS A 1092 -5.89 24.51 -38.07
CA LYS A 1092 -5.99 24.44 -36.60
C LYS A 1092 -6.82 23.23 -36.22
N ILE A 1093 -6.20 22.29 -35.48
CA ILE A 1093 -6.88 21.17 -34.83
C ILE A 1093 -6.97 21.46 -33.33
N HIS A 1094 -8.05 21.02 -32.71
CA HIS A 1094 -8.27 21.12 -31.28
C HIS A 1094 -7.07 20.54 -30.52
N SER A 1095 -6.39 21.39 -29.77
CA SER A 1095 -5.43 20.97 -28.76
C SER A 1095 -6.18 20.55 -27.50
N ASN A 1096 -5.64 19.60 -26.75
CA ASN A 1096 -6.15 19.32 -25.41
C ASN A 1096 -5.75 20.51 -24.49
N PRO A 1097 -6.70 21.36 -24.03
CA PRO A 1097 -6.36 22.53 -23.24
C PRO A 1097 -5.89 22.17 -21.82
N VAL A 1098 -6.14 20.92 -21.37
CA VAL A 1098 -5.80 20.46 -20.01
C VAL A 1098 -4.34 20.03 -19.88
N ALA A 1099 -3.57 19.99 -20.98
CA ALA A 1099 -2.16 19.63 -20.98
C ALA A 1099 -1.21 20.75 -20.51
N THR A 1100 -1.72 21.83 -19.88
CA THR A 1100 -0.94 23.04 -19.55
C THR A 1100 -0.84 23.40 -18.07
N GLU A 1101 -1.10 22.46 -17.15
CA GLU A 1101 -0.74 22.61 -15.72
C GLU A 1101 0.19 21.52 -15.22
#